data_AF-A0A3B3HK16-F1
#
_entry.id   AF-A0A3B3HK16-F1
#
_cell.length_a   1.000
_cell.length_b   1.000
_cell.length_c   1.000
_cell.angle_alpha   90.00
_cell.angle_beta   90.00
_cell.angle_gamma   90.00
#
_symmetry.space_group_name_H-M   'P 1'
#
loop_
_entity.id
_entity.type
_entity.pdbx_description
1 polymer ?
#
loop_
_entity_poly.entity_id
_entity_poly.type
_entity_poly.pdbx_seq_one_letter_code
_entity_poly.pdbx_strand_id
1 'polypeptide(L)'
;MLLRRRALTGPVLLLLFLCVCYMSWNRSKPQSGSQRGSAESLLDTRRLISALESAHKDAQRPPLHHRAVVLIGQLPVWDTEVQLYQQVLQQMDYEVQMSRYAETRSFLWMQPGKQVNGWSLLLCLSSAEQSCLRRISFSLLQQDHMVNLIPGLVKAFSDAGGGFCHFLTLSQQTGVSVSEAELPMRPRSCGSTSWKRLLYKDRSSPVDVLSPALVAMVNVYVLVTSVSPLTAFLHDVGVVVQSQQRQGRPLKIRDFLLQQLGASDSHQALRQLKEVLGEVLQAASNSEMLEATPRCLLCFQLLTFTLLFRGSISPVIVQVDTKLNFSSLSNTTFDRQITRDQILEDVLHFLLAPPTYLSSAAQVGSCRGTRPICLSQGHFLFLQRFLQQLQTPFPFHLLYPRISSSSSSAPLSLSELQQQIVFLLQKDRAEDVNISTNKEPASSKQGSVCVDPHLRQIYTEPPLALTPPFSPRIKEYSAQVTFDTVLVRIRPKPVSSTCKVHLDEQQGPRLANYPVGLGTSRIRILVTGGSQQHLVVMAIYTIHVLREGRPILPMLGDHVMCSFLQDCSLLVQPSLPCGLQPYAMSPSPVKTCSSGRAPGRWVVPCLSCSDNRTCDWREVAWQPDGCYHPLVKRPLLQDCMTDRKVLFIGDSTNRGMMYFLMERLNSSLEDWGKAHNTLIYQNLNKGRSQVSYSYYPQFWMERSQRPAFREVLLQLLDRSGPLVNSNLTVLVVGGVQWLKTKHLKTIQEVLDRKSLRNVLVVVKSLGMGFHLPMDGIRSLTLTEVQALFRQNLEIISTAEKLGFEVIDTLSITMGRHKEFLQGRCACHFHEVEKLPNSKPQDDSQFRTKEPRTGLTESGLTSSSPARDLDQVKQSSPPTYHVRGPVNQVYSEVLLSRLCPRFED
;
A
#
# COMPACT_ATOMS: atom_id res chain seq x y z
N MET A 1 77.95 61.96 50.18
CA MET A 1 77.63 63.17 50.97
C MET A 1 76.42 63.86 50.34
N LEU A 2 75.54 64.48 51.16
CA LEU A 2 74.79 65.74 50.92
C LEU A 2 73.97 65.90 49.59
N LEU A 3 72.79 66.55 49.51
CA LEU A 3 71.94 67.20 50.52
C LEU A 3 70.47 67.32 50.00
N ARG A 4 69.53 67.32 50.95
CA ARG A 4 68.13 67.81 50.92
C ARG A 4 67.42 68.13 49.59
N ARG A 5 66.30 67.43 49.42
CA ARG A 5 64.95 67.93 49.02
C ARG A 5 64.77 69.46 49.01
N ARG A 6 64.13 69.98 47.95
CA ARG A 6 63.02 70.93 48.07
C ARG A 6 61.81 70.39 47.30
N ALA A 7 60.61 70.66 47.79
CA ALA A 7 59.37 70.18 47.19
C ALA A 7 58.80 71.20 46.19
N LEU A 8 58.17 70.73 45.12
CA LEU A 8 57.19 71.49 44.35
C LEU A 8 55.78 71.04 44.71
N THR A 9 54.81 71.94 44.53
CA THR A 9 53.42 71.76 44.97
C THR A 9 52.58 70.92 44.00
N GLY A 10 51.50 70.33 44.53
CA GLY A 10 50.64 69.37 43.83
C GLY A 10 50.14 69.73 42.41
N PRO A 11 49.85 71.00 42.05
CA PRO A 11 49.32 71.32 40.72
C PRO A 11 50.25 70.97 39.55
N VAL A 12 51.57 71.04 39.75
CA VAL A 12 52.56 70.87 38.66
C VAL A 12 52.76 69.40 38.29
N LEU A 13 52.71 68.50 39.27
CA LEU A 13 52.74 67.05 39.03
C LEU A 13 51.53 66.57 38.23
N LEU A 14 50.35 67.18 38.47
CA LEU A 14 49.11 66.84 37.76
C LEU A 14 49.18 67.19 36.27
N LEU A 15 49.73 68.36 35.93
CA LEU A 15 49.93 68.78 34.53
C LEU A 15 50.98 67.91 33.80
N LEU A 16 52.09 67.56 34.46
CA LEU A 16 53.09 66.67 33.86
C LEU A 16 52.56 65.24 33.65
N PHE A 17 51.77 64.71 34.59
CA PHE A 17 51.15 63.38 34.42
C PHE A 17 50.12 63.39 33.28
N LEU A 18 49.32 64.44 33.15
CA LEU A 18 48.39 64.61 32.03
C LEU A 18 49.11 64.70 30.67
N CYS A 19 50.24 65.42 30.58
CA CYS A 19 51.04 65.46 29.35
C CYS A 19 51.64 64.10 28.98
N VAL A 20 52.16 63.33 29.96
CA VAL A 20 52.72 62.00 29.70
C VAL A 20 51.62 61.01 29.28
N CYS A 21 50.44 61.05 29.91
CA CYS A 21 49.28 60.25 29.49
C CYS A 21 48.74 60.65 28.10
N TYR A 22 48.72 61.94 27.76
CA TYR A 22 48.29 62.40 26.43
C TYR A 22 49.25 61.93 25.32
N MET A 23 50.56 62.00 25.58
CA MET A 23 51.60 61.61 24.62
C MET A 23 51.76 60.09 24.46
N SER A 24 51.39 59.28 25.47
CA SER A 24 51.30 57.83 25.32
C SER A 24 50.01 57.40 24.61
N TRP A 25 48.87 58.03 24.91
CA TRP A 25 47.58 57.74 24.25
C TRP A 25 47.60 58.02 22.74
N ASN A 26 48.27 59.09 22.30
CA ASN A 26 48.30 59.48 20.87
C ASN A 26 49.36 58.76 20.01
N ARG A 27 50.15 57.81 20.54
CA ARG A 27 51.10 57.00 19.74
C ARG A 27 50.62 55.60 19.34
N SER A 28 49.42 55.21 19.76
CA SER A 28 48.84 53.87 19.47
C SER A 28 47.47 53.97 18.77
N LYS A 29 47.42 54.65 17.61
CA LYS A 29 46.25 54.69 16.72
C LYS A 29 46.47 53.89 15.42
N PRO A 30 45.94 52.67 15.32
CA PRO A 30 45.41 52.16 14.06
C PRO A 30 44.26 53.06 13.57
N GLN A 31 44.00 53.10 12.27
CA GLN A 31 42.98 54.00 11.70
C GLN A 31 41.54 53.59 12.07
N SER A 32 40.72 54.57 12.44
CA SER A 32 39.32 54.37 12.83
C SER A 32 38.39 54.19 11.62
N GLY A 33 38.40 53.00 11.00
CA GLY A 33 37.52 52.67 9.87
C GLY A 33 36.24 51.88 10.22
N SER A 34 36.23 51.14 11.33
CA SER A 34 35.30 50.01 11.53
C SER A 34 33.83 50.39 11.79
N GLN A 35 33.54 51.46 12.54
CA GLN A 35 32.16 51.74 12.99
C GLN A 35 31.18 52.25 11.91
N ARG A 36 31.64 52.63 10.71
CA ARG A 36 30.74 52.96 9.59
C ARG A 36 30.30 51.70 8.83
N GLY A 37 31.25 50.78 8.60
CA GLY A 37 31.07 49.60 7.77
C GLY A 37 30.07 48.57 8.31
N SER A 38 29.93 48.38 9.63
CA SER A 38 28.96 47.41 10.16
C SER A 38 27.51 47.88 9.99
N ALA A 39 27.25 49.18 10.18
CA ALA A 39 25.94 49.78 9.93
C ALA A 39 25.59 49.77 8.43
N GLU A 40 26.54 50.09 7.55
CA GLU A 40 26.35 50.02 6.09
C GLU A 40 26.15 48.58 5.61
N SER A 41 26.93 47.61 6.09
CA SER A 41 26.79 46.18 5.79
C SER A 41 25.42 45.63 6.19
N LEU A 42 24.92 45.96 7.38
CA LEU A 42 23.58 45.51 7.82
C LEU A 42 22.45 46.20 7.03
N LEU A 43 22.66 47.46 6.59
CA LEU A 43 21.76 48.14 5.66
C LEU A 43 21.74 47.47 4.28
N ASP A 44 22.92 47.09 3.77
CA ASP A 44 23.07 46.50 2.44
C ASP A 44 22.65 45.02 2.41
N THR A 45 22.83 44.25 3.49
CA THR A 45 22.18 42.94 3.66
C THR A 45 20.65 43.08 3.64
N ARG A 46 20.09 44.05 4.38
CA ARG A 46 18.62 44.27 4.39
C ARG A 46 18.12 44.74 3.02
N ARG A 47 18.85 45.63 2.33
CA ARG A 47 18.54 46.03 0.94
C ARG A 47 18.60 44.84 -0.02
N LEU A 48 19.60 43.97 0.10
CA LEU A 48 19.71 42.77 -0.73
C LEU A 48 18.56 41.79 -0.48
N ILE A 49 18.16 41.57 0.78
CA ILE A 49 16.98 40.77 1.13
C ILE A 49 15.71 41.41 0.56
N SER A 50 15.49 42.71 0.78
CA SER A 50 14.33 43.41 0.20
C SER A 50 14.35 43.47 -1.34
N ALA A 51 15.52 43.41 -1.98
CA ALA A 51 15.67 43.35 -3.44
C ALA A 51 15.45 41.92 -3.99
N LEU A 52 15.87 40.88 -3.25
CA LEU A 52 15.48 39.49 -3.53
C LEU A 52 13.96 39.35 -3.41
N GLU A 53 13.38 39.87 -2.32
CA GLU A 53 11.93 39.90 -2.06
C GLU A 53 11.16 40.76 -3.08
N SER A 54 11.73 41.84 -3.64
CA SER A 54 11.05 42.68 -4.65
C SER A 54 11.19 42.16 -6.07
N ALA A 55 12.35 41.65 -6.47
CA ALA A 55 12.57 40.99 -7.78
C ALA A 55 11.62 39.79 -7.96
N HIS A 56 11.36 39.09 -6.86
CA HIS A 56 10.41 37.99 -6.77
C HIS A 56 8.96 38.38 -7.12
N LYS A 57 8.64 39.69 -7.12
CA LYS A 57 7.32 40.24 -7.51
C LYS A 57 7.26 40.56 -9.00
N ASP A 58 8.34 41.05 -9.60
CA ASP A 58 8.44 41.21 -11.08
C ASP A 58 8.50 39.85 -11.81
N ALA A 59 8.98 38.80 -11.13
CA ALA A 59 8.96 37.43 -11.63
C ALA A 59 7.55 36.80 -11.75
N GLN A 60 6.47 37.49 -11.34
CA GLN A 60 5.10 36.97 -11.33
C GLN A 60 4.39 36.95 -12.70
N ARG A 61 5.12 37.11 -13.82
CA ARG A 61 4.58 36.69 -15.14
C ARG A 61 4.69 35.17 -15.22
N PRO A 62 3.57 34.41 -15.25
CA PRO A 62 3.64 32.95 -15.30
C PRO A 62 4.35 32.53 -16.60
N PRO A 63 5.41 31.70 -16.52
CA PRO A 63 6.04 31.16 -17.71
C PRO A 63 5.05 30.26 -18.44
N LEU A 64 5.03 30.29 -19.77
CA LEU A 64 4.16 29.43 -20.54
C LEU A 64 4.65 27.98 -20.43
N HIS A 65 3.92 27.22 -19.60
CA HIS A 65 3.94 25.75 -19.47
C HIS A 65 5.18 25.18 -18.75
N HIS A 66 5.02 24.84 -17.46
CA HIS A 66 6.00 24.05 -16.72
C HIS A 66 5.89 22.56 -17.09
N ARG A 67 6.84 22.05 -17.88
CA ARG A 67 6.85 20.64 -18.29
C ARG A 67 7.84 19.82 -17.46
N ALA A 68 7.34 18.74 -16.86
CA ALA A 68 8.12 17.78 -16.08
C ALA A 68 8.27 16.47 -16.86
N VAL A 69 9.50 15.99 -17.00
CA VAL A 69 9.83 14.67 -17.56
C VAL A 69 10.16 13.72 -16.41
N VAL A 70 9.47 12.58 -16.36
CA VAL A 70 9.66 11.56 -15.32
C VAL A 70 10.12 10.26 -15.98
N LEU A 71 11.36 9.85 -15.67
CA LEU A 71 12.00 8.66 -16.22
C LEU A 71 11.66 7.44 -15.36
N ILE A 72 10.66 6.68 -15.79
CA ILE A 72 10.10 5.54 -15.04
C ILE A 72 10.85 4.23 -15.26
N GLY A 73 11.80 4.19 -16.20
CA GLY A 73 12.63 3.01 -16.48
C GLY A 73 11.79 1.78 -16.87
N GLN A 74 11.84 0.74 -16.04
CA GLN A 74 11.02 -0.48 -16.18
C GLN A 74 9.73 -0.48 -15.33
N LEU A 75 9.49 0.53 -14.48
CA LEU A 75 8.30 0.56 -13.64
C LEU A 75 7.02 0.71 -14.49
N PRO A 76 5.93 0.04 -14.12
CA PRO A 76 4.64 0.24 -14.75
C PRO A 76 4.02 1.58 -14.31
N VAL A 77 3.08 2.09 -15.11
CA VAL A 77 2.36 3.34 -14.82
C VAL A 77 1.52 3.25 -13.53
N TRP A 78 1.22 2.03 -13.07
CA TRP A 78 0.50 1.75 -11.83
C TRP A 78 1.40 1.49 -10.61
N ASP A 79 2.73 1.67 -10.69
CA ASP A 79 3.58 1.70 -9.48
C ASP A 79 3.26 2.95 -8.65
N THR A 80 3.24 2.82 -7.32
CA THR A 80 2.86 3.95 -6.45
C THR A 80 3.89 5.09 -6.47
N GLU A 81 5.15 4.85 -6.82
CA GLU A 81 6.17 5.90 -7.04
C GLU A 81 5.82 6.73 -8.29
N VAL A 82 5.40 6.06 -9.36
CA VAL A 82 5.03 6.69 -10.64
C VAL A 82 3.72 7.47 -10.50
N GLN A 83 2.71 6.87 -9.88
CA GLN A 83 1.45 7.55 -9.57
C GLN A 83 1.65 8.77 -8.66
N LEU A 84 2.51 8.67 -7.65
CA LEU A 84 2.83 9.78 -6.76
C LEU A 84 3.44 10.96 -7.53
N TYR A 85 4.48 10.71 -8.33
CA TYR A 85 5.11 11.76 -9.14
C TYR A 85 4.11 12.36 -10.14
N GLN A 86 3.23 11.57 -10.74
CA GLN A 86 2.17 12.09 -11.60
C GLN A 86 1.22 13.03 -10.86
N GLN A 87 0.64 12.54 -9.75
CA GLN A 87 -0.39 13.25 -8.99
C GLN A 87 0.13 14.55 -8.38
N VAL A 88 1.29 14.52 -7.73
CA VAL A 88 1.82 15.68 -6.98
C VAL A 88 2.25 16.78 -7.94
N LEU A 89 2.88 16.44 -9.08
CA LEU A 89 3.28 17.42 -10.08
C LEU A 89 2.07 18.01 -10.84
N GLN A 90 1.05 17.20 -11.14
CA GLN A 90 -0.21 17.71 -11.72
C GLN A 90 -1.00 18.60 -10.73
N GLN A 91 -0.84 18.42 -9.43
CA GLN A 91 -1.36 19.33 -8.40
C GLN A 91 -0.55 20.64 -8.26
N MET A 92 0.61 20.73 -8.92
CA MET A 92 1.48 21.91 -9.02
C MET A 92 1.46 22.51 -10.44
N ASP A 93 0.40 22.23 -11.22
CA ASP A 93 0.19 22.71 -12.59
C ASP A 93 1.29 22.34 -13.61
N TYR A 94 2.05 21.25 -13.38
CA TYR A 94 3.01 20.74 -14.36
C TYR A 94 2.36 19.86 -15.44
N GLU A 95 2.79 20.04 -16.70
CA GLU A 95 2.59 19.05 -17.77
C GLU A 95 3.55 17.86 -17.53
N VAL A 96 3.02 16.75 -16.99
CA VAL A 96 3.84 15.58 -16.64
C VAL A 96 3.93 14.58 -17.80
N GLN A 97 5.11 14.47 -18.40
CA GLN A 97 5.46 13.44 -19.37
C GLN A 97 6.16 12.26 -18.68
N MET A 98 5.47 11.13 -18.56
CA MET A 98 6.10 9.84 -18.28
C MET A 98 6.82 9.32 -19.52
N SER A 99 8.06 8.84 -19.39
CA SER A 99 8.80 8.25 -20.52
C SER A 99 9.71 7.08 -20.11
N ARG A 100 9.83 6.09 -20.99
CA ARG A 100 10.72 4.93 -20.83
C ARG A 100 12.02 5.15 -21.58
N TYR A 101 13.10 4.58 -21.04
CA TYR A 101 14.50 4.80 -21.44
C TYR A 101 14.86 4.55 -22.92
N ALA A 102 14.02 3.82 -23.67
CA ALA A 102 14.19 3.62 -25.12
C ALA A 102 13.74 4.86 -25.93
N GLU A 103 12.75 5.60 -25.44
CA GLU A 103 12.11 6.73 -26.11
C GLU A 103 12.88 8.06 -25.93
N THR A 104 13.75 8.14 -24.92
CA THR A 104 14.33 9.41 -24.43
C THR A 104 15.41 10.04 -25.30
N ARG A 105 16.00 9.27 -26.22
CA ARG A 105 17.17 9.71 -27.01
C ARG A 105 16.88 10.84 -28.00
N SER A 106 15.62 11.03 -28.41
CA SER A 106 15.24 12.03 -29.42
C SER A 106 14.93 13.42 -28.85
N PHE A 107 14.68 13.54 -27.53
CA PHE A 107 14.24 14.80 -26.91
C PHE A 107 15.18 15.34 -25.82
N LEU A 108 16.02 14.50 -25.20
CA LEU A 108 17.06 14.99 -24.26
C LEU A 108 18.33 15.52 -24.97
N TRP A 109 18.40 15.39 -26.30
CA TRP A 109 19.56 15.79 -27.12
C TRP A 109 19.12 16.86 -28.14
N MET A 110 19.43 18.13 -27.87
CA MET A 110 19.20 19.20 -28.84
C MET A 110 20.23 19.16 -29.97
N GLN A 111 19.74 19.18 -31.22
CA GLN A 111 20.46 19.77 -32.34
C GLN A 111 20.42 21.30 -32.19
N PRO A 112 21.55 22.02 -32.30
CA PRO A 112 21.54 23.48 -32.15
C PRO A 112 20.75 24.13 -33.29
N GLY A 113 19.68 24.87 -32.95
CA GLY A 113 18.93 25.70 -33.91
C GLY A 113 17.44 25.39 -34.11
N LYS A 114 16.83 24.43 -33.39
CA LYS A 114 15.36 24.24 -33.38
C LYS A 114 14.78 24.34 -31.97
N GLN A 115 13.96 25.37 -31.76
CA GLN A 115 13.43 25.80 -30.46
C GLN A 115 12.01 25.25 -30.21
N VAL A 116 11.87 23.95 -29.96
CA VAL A 116 10.59 23.30 -29.59
C VAL A 116 10.82 22.25 -28.52
N ASN A 117 9.93 22.17 -27.51
CA ASN A 117 9.96 21.29 -26.34
C ASN A 117 11.11 21.52 -25.33
N GLY A 118 11.09 22.67 -24.66
CA GLY A 118 11.79 22.83 -23.37
C GLY A 118 11.08 22.09 -22.23
N TRP A 119 11.83 21.74 -21.18
CA TRP A 119 11.33 21.13 -19.94
C TRP A 119 12.03 21.78 -18.74
N SER A 120 11.32 21.98 -17.63
CA SER A 120 11.89 22.64 -16.44
C SER A 120 12.26 21.67 -15.32
N LEU A 121 11.72 20.45 -15.33
CA LEU A 121 12.00 19.43 -14.32
C LEU A 121 12.26 18.06 -14.95
N LEU A 122 13.35 17.40 -14.55
CA LEU A 122 13.69 16.03 -14.92
C LEU A 122 13.87 15.17 -13.66
N LEU A 123 12.97 14.21 -13.46
CA LEU A 123 13.01 13.27 -12.34
C LEU A 123 13.43 11.89 -12.82
N CYS A 124 14.45 11.34 -12.19
CA CYS A 124 14.95 9.99 -12.47
C CYS A 124 14.66 9.06 -11.29
N LEU A 125 13.83 8.04 -11.51
CA LEU A 125 13.45 7.10 -10.46
C LEU A 125 14.61 6.12 -10.26
N SER A 126 15.44 6.41 -9.25
CA SER A 126 16.68 5.66 -8.96
C SER A 126 16.43 4.19 -8.55
N SER A 127 15.18 3.87 -8.20
CA SER A 127 14.64 2.51 -8.02
C SER A 127 14.54 1.74 -9.34
N ALA A 128 14.28 2.42 -10.45
CA ALA A 128 14.06 1.85 -11.78
C ALA A 128 15.33 1.78 -12.65
N GLU A 129 16.29 2.68 -12.46
CA GLU A 129 17.48 2.75 -13.32
C GLU A 129 18.79 3.11 -12.59
N GLN A 130 19.88 2.44 -12.97
CA GLN A 130 21.25 2.71 -12.49
C GLN A 130 22.05 3.63 -13.43
N SER A 131 21.63 3.82 -14.69
CA SER A 131 22.46 4.45 -15.74
C SER A 131 22.15 5.91 -16.02
N CYS A 132 21.27 6.55 -15.26
CA CYS A 132 20.75 7.89 -15.54
C CYS A 132 21.84 8.96 -15.75
N LEU A 133 22.88 8.97 -14.89
CA LEU A 133 24.04 9.86 -15.01
C LEU A 133 24.84 9.68 -16.32
N ARG A 134 24.76 8.51 -16.98
CA ARG A 134 25.45 8.25 -18.25
C ARG A 134 24.71 8.81 -19.47
N ARG A 135 23.52 9.42 -19.29
CA ARG A 135 22.71 9.96 -20.39
C ARG A 135 22.27 11.41 -20.23
N ILE A 136 22.41 12.01 -19.05
CA ILE A 136 22.19 13.44 -18.82
C ILE A 136 23.49 14.20 -19.13
N SER A 137 23.46 15.09 -20.11
CA SER A 137 24.60 15.99 -20.38
C SER A 137 24.51 17.21 -19.47
N PHE A 138 25.12 17.12 -18.28
CA PHE A 138 25.06 18.19 -17.27
C PHE A 138 25.69 19.51 -17.73
N SER A 139 26.50 19.51 -18.79
CA SER A 139 27.06 20.70 -19.45
C SER A 139 26.10 21.40 -20.43
N LEU A 140 24.95 20.79 -20.73
CA LEU A 140 23.91 21.34 -21.62
C LEU A 140 22.62 21.73 -20.87
N LEU A 141 22.64 21.74 -19.53
CA LEU A 141 21.51 22.18 -18.71
C LEU A 141 21.39 23.70 -18.71
N GLN A 142 20.17 24.21 -18.89
CA GLN A 142 19.87 25.64 -18.75
C GLN A 142 19.70 26.00 -17.25
N GLN A 143 19.72 27.30 -16.91
CA GLN A 143 19.74 27.75 -15.51
C GLN A 143 18.45 27.44 -14.72
N ASP A 144 17.37 27.17 -15.45
CA ASP A 144 16.03 26.80 -15.00
C ASP A 144 15.74 25.28 -15.02
N HIS A 145 16.62 24.47 -15.63
CA HIS A 145 16.50 23.01 -15.65
C HIS A 145 16.82 22.40 -14.27
N MET A 146 15.83 21.74 -13.67
CA MET A 146 15.95 21.08 -12.36
C MET A 146 16.10 19.56 -12.49
N VAL A 147 17.00 18.93 -11.73
CA VAL A 147 17.26 17.47 -11.80
C VAL A 147 17.46 16.87 -10.40
N ASN A 148 16.93 15.67 -10.14
CA ASN A 148 17.04 14.98 -8.85
C ASN A 148 18.37 14.19 -8.64
N LEU A 149 19.48 14.62 -9.27
CA LEU A 149 20.79 13.98 -9.18
C LEU A 149 21.92 15.02 -9.12
N ILE A 150 22.87 14.87 -8.19
CA ILE A 150 24.08 15.69 -8.11
C ILE A 150 25.30 14.80 -8.44
N PRO A 151 25.93 14.93 -9.62
CA PRO A 151 27.02 14.06 -10.06
C PRO A 151 28.19 13.97 -9.07
N GLY A 152 28.56 15.10 -8.45
CA GLY A 152 29.62 15.15 -7.45
C GLY A 152 29.33 14.27 -6.22
N LEU A 153 28.09 14.27 -5.71
CA LEU A 153 27.71 13.45 -4.55
C LEU A 153 27.63 11.96 -4.90
N VAL A 154 27.13 11.59 -6.09
CA VAL A 154 27.11 10.18 -6.53
C VAL A 154 28.53 9.64 -6.74
N LYS A 155 29.48 10.48 -7.14
CA LYS A 155 30.90 10.11 -7.21
C LYS A 155 31.55 10.06 -5.82
N ALA A 156 31.32 11.06 -4.97
CA ALA A 156 31.89 11.14 -3.62
C ALA A 156 31.44 9.96 -2.75
N PHE A 157 30.15 9.60 -2.79
CA PHE A 157 29.56 8.48 -2.06
C PHE A 157 29.43 7.20 -2.92
N SER A 158 30.41 6.91 -3.77
CA SER A 158 30.40 5.72 -4.64
C SER A 158 31.02 4.49 -3.97
N ASP A 159 30.43 3.32 -4.15
CA ASP A 159 30.92 2.01 -3.66
C ASP A 159 32.18 1.51 -4.39
N ALA A 160 32.61 2.22 -5.45
CA ALA A 160 33.67 1.86 -6.41
C ALA A 160 35.09 1.90 -5.81
N GLY A 161 35.32 1.05 -4.81
CA GLY A 161 36.54 0.95 -4.01
C GLY A 161 36.39 0.03 -2.80
N GLY A 162 35.42 -0.89 -2.81
CA GLY A 162 35.10 -1.75 -1.66
C GLY A 162 34.30 -1.04 -0.56
N GLY A 163 33.45 -0.08 -0.95
CA GLY A 163 32.64 0.73 -0.02
C GLY A 163 33.38 1.90 0.63
N PHE A 164 34.65 2.15 0.30
CA PHE A 164 35.30 3.41 0.67
C PHE A 164 34.77 4.56 -0.18
N CYS A 165 34.37 5.65 0.47
CA CYS A 165 33.91 6.85 -0.19
C CYS A 165 35.08 7.59 -0.86
N HIS A 166 34.91 8.05 -2.09
CA HIS A 166 36.00 8.51 -2.97
C HIS A 166 36.81 9.69 -2.40
N PHE A 167 36.19 10.54 -1.57
CA PHE A 167 36.88 11.67 -0.92
C PHE A 167 37.84 11.20 0.19
N LEU A 168 37.54 10.11 0.89
CA LEU A 168 38.43 9.51 1.90
C LEU A 168 39.68 8.92 1.24
N THR A 169 39.50 8.19 0.14
CA THR A 169 40.60 7.58 -0.63
C THR A 169 41.60 8.63 -1.14
N LEU A 170 41.11 9.79 -1.59
CA LEU A 170 41.97 10.90 -2.02
C LEU A 170 42.77 11.49 -0.85
N SER A 171 42.14 11.72 0.31
CA SER A 171 42.83 12.27 1.48
C SER A 171 43.97 11.37 1.98
N GLN A 172 43.83 10.06 1.83
CA GLN A 172 44.90 9.10 2.17
C GLN A 172 46.05 9.07 1.15
N GLN A 173 45.86 9.63 -0.05
CA GLN A 173 46.86 9.65 -1.13
C GLN A 173 47.60 10.98 -1.25
N THR A 174 46.97 12.11 -0.91
CA THR A 174 47.58 13.45 -1.04
C THR A 174 48.49 13.85 0.13
N GLY A 175 48.60 13.02 1.18
CA GLY A 175 49.46 13.28 2.34
C GLY A 175 48.96 14.39 3.28
N VAL A 176 47.83 15.02 2.99
CA VAL A 176 47.16 15.93 3.91
C VAL A 176 46.52 15.12 5.03
N SER A 177 47.03 15.30 6.25
CA SER A 177 46.71 14.48 7.41
C SER A 177 45.33 14.77 8.00
N VAL A 178 44.26 14.41 7.29
CA VAL A 178 43.01 14.00 7.94
C VAL A 178 43.25 12.58 8.44
N SER A 179 43.42 12.43 9.75
CA SER A 179 43.61 11.14 10.38
C SER A 179 42.33 10.29 10.27
N GLU A 180 42.45 8.96 10.26
CA GLU A 180 41.29 8.04 10.26
C GLU A 180 40.43 8.14 11.54
N ALA A 181 40.78 9.03 12.49
CA ALA A 181 40.07 9.29 13.73
C ALA A 181 39.17 10.55 13.71
N GLU A 182 39.28 11.43 12.70
CA GLU A 182 38.66 12.76 12.76
C GLU A 182 37.24 12.87 12.18
N LEU A 183 36.86 12.04 11.20
CA LEU A 183 35.49 12.04 10.67
C LEU A 183 34.59 11.06 11.45
N PRO A 184 33.36 11.46 11.85
CA PRO A 184 32.43 10.62 12.63
C PRO A 184 31.72 9.53 11.79
N MET A 185 32.50 8.81 10.97
CA MET A 185 32.05 7.87 9.95
C MET A 185 33.00 6.68 9.87
N ARG A 186 32.46 5.46 9.81
CA ARG A 186 33.31 4.27 9.75
C ARG A 186 33.98 4.10 8.37
N PRO A 187 35.21 3.56 8.32
CA PRO A 187 35.77 3.00 7.09
C PRO A 187 34.78 2.06 6.40
N ARG A 188 34.74 2.13 5.07
CA ARG A 188 33.82 1.38 4.19
C ARG A 188 32.32 1.68 4.33
N SER A 189 31.92 2.82 4.90
CA SER A 189 30.48 3.16 5.05
C SER A 189 29.75 3.54 3.76
N CYS A 190 30.37 3.60 2.58
CA CYS A 190 29.63 3.88 1.34
C CYS A 190 28.88 2.63 0.83
N GLY A 191 27.56 2.80 0.68
CA GLY A 191 26.63 1.95 -0.02
C GLY A 191 26.44 0.53 0.49
N SER A 192 25.94 -0.32 -0.42
CA SER A 192 24.97 -1.37 -0.07
C SER A 192 25.60 -2.71 0.34
N THR A 193 26.88 -2.92 0.03
CA THR A 193 27.57 -4.20 0.27
C THR A 193 28.29 -4.29 1.61
N SER A 194 28.43 -3.19 2.36
CA SER A 194 29.48 -3.03 3.37
C SER A 194 29.26 -3.70 4.74
N TRP A 195 28.03 -3.87 5.24
CA TRP A 195 27.83 -4.17 6.69
C TRP A 195 26.76 -5.20 7.09
N LYS A 196 26.33 -6.13 6.21
CA LYS A 196 25.38 -7.23 6.53
C LYS A 196 25.77 -8.20 7.68
N ARG A 197 26.85 -7.94 8.43
CA ARG A 197 27.44 -8.86 9.43
C ARG A 197 27.48 -8.32 10.87
N LEU A 198 26.95 -7.13 11.15
CA LEU A 198 27.05 -6.49 12.49
C LEU A 198 26.07 -7.00 13.58
N LEU A 199 25.00 -7.72 13.23
CA LEU A 199 24.00 -8.23 14.20
C LEU A 199 24.29 -9.65 14.73
N TYR A 200 25.38 -10.30 14.30
CA TYR A 200 25.54 -11.77 14.47
C TYR A 200 26.80 -12.21 15.22
N LYS A 201 27.65 -11.30 15.72
CA LYS A 201 28.95 -11.68 16.32
C LYS A 201 29.36 -10.98 17.61
N ASP A 202 28.45 -10.26 18.26
CA ASP A 202 28.72 -9.50 19.49
C ASP A 202 27.71 -9.88 20.59
N ARG A 203 27.66 -11.20 20.89
CA ARG A 203 26.71 -11.81 21.84
C ARG A 203 27.39 -12.65 22.93
N SER A 204 28.69 -12.43 23.10
CA SER A 204 29.59 -13.22 23.95
C SER A 204 30.33 -12.34 24.98
N SER A 205 29.62 -11.42 25.61
CA SER A 205 29.93 -10.95 26.96
C SER A 205 28.64 -10.78 27.76
N PRO A 206 28.54 -11.28 29.00
CA PRO A 206 27.53 -10.81 29.93
C PRO A 206 27.96 -9.41 30.42
N VAL A 207 27.05 -8.45 30.32
CA VAL A 207 27.21 -7.12 30.91
C VAL A 207 25.97 -6.86 31.76
N ASP A 208 26.20 -6.40 32.99
CA ASP A 208 25.15 -6.27 34.00
C ASP A 208 24.05 -5.26 33.64
N VAL A 209 22.88 -5.51 34.21
CA VAL A 209 21.70 -4.66 34.06
C VAL A 209 21.84 -3.45 34.99
N LEU A 210 22.16 -2.27 34.44
CA LEU A 210 21.68 -0.94 34.89
C LEU A 210 22.30 0.23 34.07
N SER A 211 21.66 0.64 32.97
CA SER A 211 21.81 1.99 32.35
C SER A 211 20.78 2.22 31.25
N PRO A 212 20.16 3.42 31.12
CA PRO A 212 19.27 3.80 30.01
C PRO A 212 20.07 4.21 28.76
N ALA A 213 21.05 3.40 28.36
CA ALA A 213 21.97 3.71 27.27
C ALA A 213 21.28 3.63 25.89
N LEU A 214 21.31 4.73 25.12
CA LEU A 214 20.73 4.79 23.77
C LEU A 214 21.49 3.88 22.78
N VAL A 215 20.97 2.66 22.57
CA VAL A 215 21.52 1.69 21.60
C VAL A 215 20.49 1.43 20.49
N ALA A 216 20.65 2.16 19.38
CA ALA A 216 19.78 2.09 18.22
C ALA A 216 20.54 2.40 16.92
N MET A 217 20.06 1.82 15.82
CA MET A 217 20.39 2.27 14.46
C MET A 217 19.26 3.15 13.94
N VAL A 218 19.59 4.26 13.27
CA VAL A 218 18.62 5.22 12.73
C VAL A 218 18.99 5.56 11.29
N ASN A 219 18.15 5.18 10.34
CA ASN A 219 18.23 5.70 8.98
C ASN A 219 17.60 7.10 8.97
N VAL A 220 18.36 8.10 8.56
CA VAL A 220 17.90 9.48 8.37
C VAL A 220 18.03 9.89 6.91
N TYR A 221 17.13 10.76 6.47
CA TYR A 221 17.01 11.16 5.07
C TYR A 221 17.41 12.63 4.92
N VAL A 222 18.39 12.90 4.05
CA VAL A 222 18.99 14.22 3.87
C VAL A 222 18.83 14.67 2.44
N LEU A 223 18.16 15.81 2.26
CA LEU A 223 18.00 16.47 0.97
C LEU A 223 19.09 17.52 0.80
N VAL A 224 20.01 17.31 -0.15
CA VAL A 224 21.02 18.30 -0.55
C VAL A 224 20.50 19.07 -1.76
N THR A 225 20.48 20.40 -1.69
CA THR A 225 19.95 21.28 -2.76
C THR A 225 21.02 22.12 -3.45
N SER A 226 22.24 22.16 -2.90
CA SER A 226 23.46 22.59 -3.60
C SER A 226 24.69 22.01 -2.89
N VAL A 227 25.81 21.94 -3.62
CA VAL A 227 27.15 21.58 -3.11
C VAL A 227 28.14 22.75 -3.16
N SER A 228 27.76 23.88 -3.74
CA SER A 228 28.60 25.09 -3.79
C SER A 228 27.74 26.36 -3.87
N PRO A 229 27.49 27.05 -2.73
CA PRO A 229 27.69 26.56 -1.36
C PRO A 229 26.93 25.29 -1.05
N LEU A 230 27.45 24.50 -0.11
CA LEU A 230 26.70 23.36 0.44
C LEU A 230 25.39 23.86 1.07
N THR A 231 24.27 23.26 0.67
CA THR A 231 22.94 23.53 1.21
C THR A 231 22.24 22.20 1.43
N ALA A 232 21.90 21.88 2.68
CA ALA A 232 21.35 20.58 3.04
C ALA A 232 20.27 20.69 4.11
N PHE A 233 19.29 19.79 4.04
CA PHE A 233 18.15 19.72 4.94
C PHE A 233 17.92 18.28 5.44
N LEU A 234 17.68 18.13 6.73
CA LEU A 234 17.34 16.87 7.39
C LEU A 234 15.81 16.70 7.41
N HIS A 235 15.30 15.59 6.92
CA HIS A 235 13.88 15.23 7.02
C HIS A 235 13.50 14.83 8.46
N ASP A 236 12.28 15.14 8.91
CA ASP A 236 11.89 14.97 10.31
C ASP A 236 11.57 13.52 10.71
N VAL A 237 11.07 12.69 9.78
CA VAL A 237 10.93 11.24 9.93
C VAL A 237 12.24 10.53 9.57
N GLY A 238 12.67 9.61 10.44
CA GLY A 238 13.68 8.58 10.17
C GLY A 238 13.16 7.18 10.48
N VAL A 239 13.91 6.14 10.14
CA VAL A 239 13.58 4.74 10.48
C VAL A 239 14.51 4.23 11.58
N VAL A 240 13.93 3.89 12.73
CA VAL A 240 14.66 3.48 13.94
C VAL A 240 14.59 1.96 14.14
N VAL A 241 15.74 1.33 14.41
CA VAL A 241 15.88 -0.05 14.91
C VAL A 241 16.54 -0.01 16.30
N GLN A 242 15.78 -0.30 17.35
CA GLN A 242 16.31 -0.40 18.73
C GLN A 242 16.84 -1.80 19.01
N SER A 243 17.83 -1.94 19.91
CA SER A 243 18.43 -3.24 20.30
C SER A 243 17.41 -4.35 20.65
N GLN A 244 16.29 -4.00 21.28
CA GLN A 244 15.23 -4.93 21.67
C GLN A 244 14.26 -5.33 20.52
N GLN A 245 14.34 -4.70 19.34
CA GLN A 245 13.37 -4.88 18.26
C GLN A 245 14.02 -5.41 16.97
N ARG A 246 13.45 -6.46 16.37
CA ARG A 246 13.96 -7.08 15.14
C ARG A 246 13.58 -6.36 13.83
N GLN A 247 12.72 -5.34 13.89
CA GLN A 247 12.23 -4.60 12.73
C GLN A 247 12.25 -3.10 13.02
N GLY A 248 12.55 -2.30 11.99
CA GLY A 248 12.55 -0.86 12.09
C GLY A 248 11.15 -0.26 12.11
N ARG A 249 11.02 0.96 12.66
CA ARG A 249 9.78 1.74 12.67
C ARG A 249 10.03 3.16 12.13
N PRO A 250 9.16 3.72 11.28
CA PRO A 250 9.22 5.13 10.92
C PRO A 250 8.73 5.97 12.09
N LEU A 251 9.56 6.92 12.55
CA LEU A 251 9.29 7.80 13.69
C LEU A 251 9.86 9.19 13.39
N LYS A 252 9.28 10.26 13.97
CA LYS A 252 9.95 11.57 13.99
C LYS A 252 11.21 11.48 14.85
N ILE A 253 12.34 11.92 14.32
CA ILE A 253 13.67 11.83 14.98
C ILE A 253 13.65 12.57 16.32
N ARG A 254 12.98 13.75 16.38
CA ARG A 254 12.80 14.52 17.61
C ARG A 254 12.05 13.71 18.67
N ASP A 255 10.90 13.15 18.32
CA ASP A 255 10.02 12.40 19.24
C ASP A 255 10.71 11.13 19.75
N PHE A 256 11.47 10.45 18.89
CA PHE A 256 12.30 9.31 19.27
C PHE A 256 13.39 9.70 20.29
N LEU A 257 14.17 10.76 20.01
CA LEU A 257 15.22 11.22 20.93
C LEU A 257 14.62 11.69 22.26
N LEU A 258 13.50 12.41 22.24
CA LEU A 258 12.75 12.81 23.43
C LEU A 258 12.28 11.60 24.26
N GLN A 259 11.77 10.55 23.61
CA GLN A 259 11.32 9.33 24.27
C GLN A 259 12.46 8.49 24.88
N GLN A 260 13.70 8.65 24.41
CA GLN A 260 14.85 7.85 24.88
C GLN A 260 15.79 8.61 25.83
N LEU A 261 15.91 9.93 25.68
CA LEU A 261 16.88 10.76 26.40
C LEU A 261 16.23 11.84 27.26
N GLY A 262 14.93 12.10 27.11
CA GLY A 262 14.27 13.24 27.76
C GLY A 262 14.63 14.59 27.12
N ALA A 263 14.12 15.68 27.71
CA ALA A 263 14.14 17.00 27.07
C ALA A 263 15.55 17.52 26.74
N SER A 264 16.40 17.73 27.75
CA SER A 264 17.74 18.35 27.60
C SER A 264 18.62 17.59 26.60
N ASP A 265 18.77 16.28 26.84
CA ASP A 265 19.71 15.45 26.11
C ASP A 265 19.22 15.16 24.68
N SER A 266 17.90 15.12 24.43
CA SER A 266 17.38 15.00 23.06
C SER A 266 17.73 16.21 22.19
N HIS A 267 17.75 17.43 22.74
CA HIS A 267 18.16 18.63 22.01
C HIS A 267 19.67 18.60 21.69
N GLN A 268 20.50 18.08 22.61
CA GLN A 268 21.94 17.93 22.36
C GLN A 268 22.24 16.79 21.38
N ALA A 269 21.56 15.65 21.49
CA ALA A 269 21.68 14.53 20.55
C ALA A 269 21.24 14.92 19.13
N LEU A 270 20.17 15.73 19.00
CA LEU A 270 19.74 16.26 17.69
C LEU A 270 20.78 17.23 17.10
N ARG A 271 21.47 18.01 17.95
CA ARG A 271 22.58 18.87 17.51
C ARG A 271 23.77 18.04 17.01
N GLN A 272 24.21 17.07 17.81
CA GLN A 272 25.29 16.13 17.46
C GLN A 272 24.99 15.36 16.17
N LEU A 273 23.76 14.88 16.01
CA LEU A 273 23.29 14.23 14.77
C LEU A 273 23.43 15.17 13.55
N LYS A 274 23.13 16.46 13.68
CA LYS A 274 23.34 17.44 12.60
C LYS A 274 24.82 17.72 12.35
N GLU A 275 25.61 17.86 13.40
CA GLU A 275 27.06 18.14 13.33
C GLU A 275 27.79 17.03 12.55
N VAL A 276 27.54 15.77 12.93
CA VAL A 276 28.07 14.54 12.33
C VAL A 276 27.72 14.39 10.85
N LEU A 277 26.46 14.64 10.48
CA LEU A 277 26.04 14.61 9.07
C LEU A 277 26.67 15.76 8.26
N GLY A 278 26.77 16.95 8.84
CA GLY A 278 27.33 18.13 8.20
C GLY A 278 28.81 17.99 7.86
N GLU A 279 29.61 17.38 8.73
CA GLU A 279 31.04 17.13 8.49
C GLU A 279 31.29 16.20 7.30
N VAL A 280 30.56 15.08 7.22
CA VAL A 280 30.68 14.14 6.11
C VAL A 280 30.19 14.74 4.78
N LEU A 281 29.15 15.58 4.82
CA LEU A 281 28.70 16.32 3.63
C LEU A 281 29.70 17.39 3.18
N GLN A 282 30.34 18.10 4.11
CA GLN A 282 31.36 19.10 3.81
C GLN A 282 32.65 18.45 3.26
N ALA A 283 33.06 17.29 3.79
CA ALA A 283 34.15 16.50 3.23
C ALA A 283 33.83 16.00 1.80
N ALA A 284 32.57 15.63 1.54
CA ALA A 284 32.11 15.22 0.21
C ALA A 284 31.97 16.39 -0.78
N SER A 285 31.62 17.61 -0.34
CA SER A 285 31.51 18.80 -1.21
C SER A 285 32.85 19.41 -1.60
N ASN A 286 33.89 19.19 -0.79
CA ASN A 286 35.19 19.86 -0.95
C ASN A 286 36.22 19.03 -1.74
N SER A 287 35.84 17.88 -2.31
CA SER A 287 36.73 17.06 -3.13
C SER A 287 37.05 17.74 -4.46
N GLU A 288 38.33 17.89 -4.79
CA GLU A 288 38.88 18.59 -5.97
C GLU A 288 38.19 18.19 -7.30
N MET A 289 37.72 16.94 -7.41
CA MET A 289 37.03 16.43 -8.60
C MET A 289 35.65 17.07 -8.86
N LEU A 290 35.09 17.87 -7.93
CA LEU A 290 33.89 18.67 -8.19
C LEU A 290 34.18 19.90 -9.08
N GLU A 291 35.39 20.46 -9.07
CA GLU A 291 35.72 21.62 -9.92
C GLU A 291 35.68 21.29 -11.42
N ALA A 292 35.86 20.00 -11.77
CA ALA A 292 35.75 19.50 -13.14
C ALA A 292 34.31 19.18 -13.60
N THR A 293 33.30 19.26 -12.72
CA THR A 293 31.90 19.00 -13.09
C THR A 293 31.12 20.29 -13.42
N PRO A 294 30.33 20.32 -14.51
CA PRO A 294 29.52 21.50 -14.85
C PRO A 294 28.48 21.78 -13.76
N ARG A 295 28.39 23.06 -13.35
CA ARG A 295 27.58 23.49 -12.20
C ARG A 295 26.08 23.49 -12.52
N CYS A 296 25.39 22.43 -12.12
CA CYS A 296 23.94 22.39 -12.13
C CYS A 296 23.36 23.15 -10.92
N LEU A 297 22.91 24.39 -11.15
CA LEU A 297 22.44 25.31 -10.09
C LEU A 297 21.16 24.86 -9.38
N LEU A 298 20.32 24.07 -10.05
CA LEU A 298 19.03 23.59 -9.52
C LEU A 298 19.00 22.06 -9.33
N CYS A 299 20.15 21.39 -9.33
CA CYS A 299 20.22 19.96 -9.01
C CYS A 299 20.07 19.71 -7.52
N PHE A 300 19.22 18.76 -7.14
CA PHE A 300 19.02 18.31 -5.77
C PHE A 300 19.25 16.80 -5.67
N GLN A 301 19.54 16.27 -4.49
CA GLN A 301 19.60 14.82 -4.28
C GLN A 301 19.20 14.44 -2.85
N LEU A 302 18.42 13.36 -2.74
CA LEU A 302 18.01 12.76 -1.48
C LEU A 302 18.91 11.56 -1.16
N LEU A 303 19.58 11.63 0.00
CA LEU A 303 20.53 10.62 0.50
C LEU A 303 19.97 9.92 1.73
N THR A 304 20.35 8.66 1.96
CA THR A 304 20.11 7.97 3.24
C THR A 304 21.40 7.83 4.02
N PHE A 305 21.41 8.26 5.27
CA PHE A 305 22.52 8.01 6.21
C PHE A 305 22.04 7.05 7.30
N THR A 306 22.76 5.95 7.53
CA THR A 306 22.50 5.07 8.69
C THR A 306 23.45 5.46 9.82
N LEU A 307 22.85 5.92 10.91
CA LEU A 307 23.52 6.33 12.14
C LEU A 307 23.46 5.20 13.17
N LEU A 308 24.53 4.99 13.93
CA LEU A 308 24.57 4.05 15.05
C LEU A 308 24.87 4.78 16.36
N PHE A 309 23.91 4.74 17.29
CA PHE A 309 24.09 5.16 18.67
C PHE A 309 24.58 3.98 19.53
N ARG A 310 25.57 4.21 20.39
CA ARG A 310 26.22 3.20 21.26
C ARG A 310 26.25 3.64 22.73
N GLY A 311 25.11 4.06 23.27
CA GLY A 311 25.02 4.59 24.63
C GLY A 311 25.49 6.04 24.81
N SER A 312 25.96 6.67 23.73
CA SER A 312 26.27 8.10 23.66
C SER A 312 25.18 8.86 22.93
N ILE A 313 25.03 10.14 23.23
CA ILE A 313 24.20 11.10 22.48
C ILE A 313 24.76 11.45 21.10
N SER A 314 26.05 11.15 20.85
CA SER A 314 26.71 11.39 19.57
C SER A 314 26.72 10.10 18.73
N PRO A 315 26.11 10.09 17.52
CA PRO A 315 26.07 8.92 16.65
C PRO A 315 27.31 8.80 15.76
N VAL A 316 27.59 7.60 15.27
CA VAL A 316 28.59 7.36 14.20
C VAL A 316 27.89 6.91 12.93
N ILE A 317 28.27 7.46 11.76
CA ILE A 317 27.75 7.02 10.46
C ILE A 317 28.34 5.64 10.11
N VAL A 318 27.47 4.70 9.74
CA VAL A 318 27.83 3.31 9.38
C VAL A 318 27.35 2.88 7.99
N GLN A 319 26.47 3.67 7.34
CA GLN A 319 26.15 3.55 5.92
C GLN A 319 25.79 4.93 5.36
N VAL A 320 26.14 5.18 4.10
CA VAL A 320 25.58 6.26 3.27
C VAL A 320 25.15 5.65 1.94
N ASP A 321 23.86 5.77 1.61
CA ASP A 321 23.32 5.38 0.31
C ASP A 321 22.95 6.62 -0.51
N THR A 322 23.34 6.61 -1.78
CA THR A 322 22.96 7.64 -2.78
C THR A 322 21.50 7.55 -3.24
N LYS A 323 20.71 6.67 -2.60
CA LYS A 323 19.30 6.35 -2.86
C LYS A 323 18.54 6.19 -1.54
N LEU A 324 17.21 6.09 -1.60
CA LEU A 324 16.38 5.79 -0.42
C LEU A 324 16.54 4.34 0.05
N ASN A 325 17.00 4.15 1.30
CA ASN A 325 17.15 2.84 1.94
C ASN A 325 16.16 2.67 3.11
N PHE A 326 15.26 1.69 2.93
CA PHE A 326 14.25 1.24 3.88
C PHE A 326 14.39 -0.25 4.23
N SER A 327 15.58 -0.84 4.05
CA SER A 327 15.83 -2.29 4.21
C SER A 327 15.45 -2.82 5.61
N SER A 328 15.49 -1.96 6.63
CA SER A 328 15.09 -2.22 8.02
C SER A 328 13.57 -2.24 8.26
N LEU A 329 12.75 -1.62 7.40
CA LEU A 329 11.29 -1.73 7.46
C LEU A 329 10.82 -3.05 6.87
N SER A 330 9.80 -3.67 7.47
CA SER A 330 9.21 -4.89 6.88
C SER A 330 8.52 -4.59 5.55
N ASN A 331 8.68 -5.48 4.57
CA ASN A 331 7.81 -5.51 3.39
C ASN A 331 6.37 -5.87 3.81
N THR A 332 6.21 -6.78 4.78
CA THR A 332 4.94 -7.42 5.16
C THR A 332 3.95 -6.50 5.88
N THR A 333 4.14 -5.18 5.86
CA THR A 333 3.22 -4.21 6.47
C THR A 333 2.83 -3.05 5.55
N PHE A 334 3.42 -2.93 4.35
CA PHE A 334 3.40 -1.72 3.50
C PHE A 334 4.12 -0.48 4.08
N ASP A 335 4.62 -0.49 5.33
CA ASP A 335 5.22 0.73 5.90
C ASP A 335 6.44 1.22 5.11
N ARG A 336 7.15 0.32 4.41
CA ARG A 336 8.20 0.67 3.44
C ARG A 336 7.71 1.57 2.30
N GLN A 337 6.63 1.20 1.63
CA GLN A 337 6.05 1.99 0.53
C GLN A 337 5.46 3.29 1.08
N ILE A 338 4.69 3.23 2.16
CA ILE A 338 4.08 4.39 2.80
C ILE A 338 5.14 5.42 3.25
N THR A 339 6.30 4.98 3.75
CA THR A 339 7.38 5.90 4.18
C THR A 339 8.16 6.47 3.00
N ARG A 340 8.41 5.68 1.94
CA ARG A 340 8.99 6.19 0.68
C ARG A 340 8.09 7.27 0.10
N ASP A 341 6.83 6.94 -0.11
CA ASP A 341 5.86 7.79 -0.80
C ASP A 341 5.53 9.03 0.04
N GLN A 342 5.66 8.94 1.38
CA GLN A 342 5.64 10.10 2.24
C GLN A 342 6.79 11.07 1.93
N ILE A 343 8.04 10.62 2.09
CA ILE A 343 9.23 11.48 1.97
C ILE A 343 9.36 12.06 0.56
N LEU A 344 8.99 11.33 -0.49
CA LEU A 344 9.04 11.83 -1.87
C LEU A 344 8.03 12.96 -2.14
N GLU A 345 6.82 12.88 -1.57
CA GLU A 345 5.84 13.99 -1.63
C GLU A 345 6.35 15.21 -0.87
N ASP A 346 6.85 14.98 0.35
CA ASP A 346 7.40 16.04 1.21
C ASP A 346 8.58 16.76 0.52
N VAL A 347 9.46 16.04 -0.20
CA VAL A 347 10.53 16.62 -1.04
C VAL A 347 9.98 17.47 -2.19
N LEU A 348 8.98 16.99 -2.94
CA LEU A 348 8.41 17.74 -4.06
C LEU A 348 7.79 19.05 -3.58
N HIS A 349 6.96 19.00 -2.54
CA HIS A 349 6.35 20.21 -2.00
C HIS A 349 7.37 21.19 -1.43
N PHE A 350 8.42 20.72 -0.74
CA PHE A 350 9.49 21.58 -0.24
C PHE A 350 10.32 22.25 -1.35
N LEU A 351 10.52 21.58 -2.50
CA LEU A 351 11.31 22.10 -3.61
C LEU A 351 10.52 22.96 -4.60
N LEU A 352 9.21 22.73 -4.72
CA LEU A 352 8.34 23.29 -5.77
C LEU A 352 7.20 24.16 -5.24
N ALA A 353 7.17 24.48 -3.93
CA ALA A 353 6.13 25.30 -3.33
C ALA A 353 5.96 26.65 -4.04
N PRO A 354 4.72 27.06 -4.41
CA PRO A 354 4.47 28.39 -4.94
C PRO A 354 4.76 29.46 -3.86
N PRO A 355 5.22 30.65 -4.26
CA PRO A 355 5.63 31.69 -3.31
C PRO A 355 4.45 32.29 -2.55
N THR A 356 4.67 32.59 -1.27
CA THR A 356 3.67 33.18 -0.37
C THR A 356 3.59 34.71 -0.54
N TYR A 357 2.37 35.25 -0.56
CA TYR A 357 2.11 36.67 -0.80
C TYR A 357 2.63 37.57 0.33
N LEU A 358 3.54 38.50 0.01
CA LEU A 358 3.85 39.69 0.81
C LEU A 358 3.97 40.94 -0.07
N SER A 359 3.16 41.97 0.24
CA SER A 359 2.80 43.08 -0.65
C SER A 359 3.90 44.13 -0.92
N SER A 360 3.56 45.10 -1.78
CA SER A 360 4.31 46.31 -2.22
C SER A 360 5.57 46.08 -3.08
N ALA A 361 5.78 46.98 -4.05
CA ALA A 361 6.67 46.76 -5.20
C ALA A 361 7.87 47.72 -5.25
N ALA A 362 8.96 47.28 -5.90
CA ALA A 362 10.07 48.12 -6.34
C ALA A 362 10.82 47.41 -7.49
N GLN A 363 11.00 48.11 -8.62
CA GLN A 363 11.71 47.62 -9.80
C GLN A 363 13.20 47.40 -9.52
N VAL A 364 13.80 46.37 -10.13
CA VAL A 364 15.24 46.10 -10.02
C VAL A 364 16.02 46.96 -11.03
N GLY A 365 16.95 47.78 -10.53
CA GLY A 365 17.81 48.63 -11.35
C GLY A 365 18.98 47.88 -12.01
N SER A 366 19.39 48.33 -13.20
CA SER A 366 20.57 47.81 -13.91
C SER A 366 21.88 48.13 -13.17
N CYS A 367 22.85 47.21 -13.19
CA CYS A 367 24.18 47.37 -12.60
C CYS A 367 25.07 48.37 -13.38
N ARG A 368 24.69 49.65 -13.39
CA ARG A 368 25.50 50.79 -13.87
C ARG A 368 25.51 51.92 -12.82
N GLY A 369 26.18 51.68 -11.70
CA GLY A 369 26.38 52.65 -10.64
C GLY A 369 27.41 52.18 -9.61
N THR A 370 28.21 53.11 -9.07
CA THR A 370 29.36 52.80 -8.21
C THR A 370 28.96 52.60 -6.74
N ARG A 371 28.28 51.48 -6.42
CA ARG A 371 28.03 50.95 -5.06
C ARG A 371 28.06 49.39 -5.05
N PRO A 372 28.30 48.73 -3.90
CA PRO A 372 29.34 47.68 -3.87
C PRO A 372 28.90 46.21 -3.93
N ILE A 373 27.66 45.86 -4.31
CA ILE A 373 27.24 44.44 -4.42
C ILE A 373 26.67 44.15 -5.80
N CYS A 374 27.41 43.41 -6.62
CA CYS A 374 26.95 42.83 -7.90
C CYS A 374 27.04 41.31 -7.82
N LEU A 375 25.90 40.63 -7.72
CA LEU A 375 25.82 39.17 -7.80
C LEU A 375 25.72 38.71 -9.26
N SER A 376 26.24 37.51 -9.55
CA SER A 376 25.93 36.85 -10.83
C SER A 376 24.47 36.38 -10.84
N GLN A 377 23.86 36.26 -12.04
CA GLN A 377 22.49 35.77 -12.19
C GLN A 377 22.27 34.41 -11.49
N GLY A 378 23.25 33.51 -11.57
CA GLY A 378 23.20 32.21 -10.90
C GLY A 378 23.26 32.31 -9.37
N HIS A 379 24.06 33.23 -8.82
CA HIS A 379 24.10 33.47 -7.37
C HIS A 379 22.80 34.10 -6.86
N PHE A 380 22.20 35.00 -7.65
CA PHE A 380 20.91 35.62 -7.33
C PHE A 380 19.77 34.59 -7.29
N LEU A 381 19.63 33.77 -8.35
CA LEU A 381 18.64 32.69 -8.43
C LEU A 381 18.81 31.67 -7.29
N PHE A 382 20.05 31.31 -6.96
CA PHE A 382 20.34 30.42 -5.84
C PHE A 382 19.90 31.02 -4.49
N LEU A 383 20.25 32.28 -4.20
CA LEU A 383 19.86 32.94 -2.94
C LEU A 383 18.35 33.12 -2.83
N GLN A 384 17.66 33.47 -3.92
CA GLN A 384 16.20 33.56 -3.97
C GLN A 384 15.54 32.21 -3.64
N ARG A 385 16.09 31.09 -4.14
CA ARG A 385 15.55 29.76 -3.88
C ARG A 385 15.86 29.27 -2.46
N PHE A 386 17.01 29.63 -1.90
CA PHE A 386 17.34 29.35 -0.50
C PHE A 386 16.42 30.13 0.46
N LEU A 387 16.16 31.42 0.18
CA LEU A 387 15.14 32.24 0.85
C LEU A 387 13.78 31.52 0.93
N GLN A 388 13.29 31.08 -0.23
CA GLN A 388 12.03 30.36 -0.37
C GLN A 388 12.03 29.07 0.46
N GLN A 389 13.09 28.26 0.39
CA GLN A 389 13.23 27.02 1.17
C GLN A 389 13.20 27.25 2.70
N LEU A 390 13.83 28.32 3.21
CA LEU A 390 13.76 28.67 4.63
C LEU A 390 12.38 29.18 5.07
N GLN A 391 11.65 29.85 4.17
CA GLN A 391 10.30 30.37 4.45
C GLN A 391 9.19 29.33 4.32
N THR A 392 9.44 28.17 3.70
CA THR A 392 8.38 27.20 3.36
C THR A 392 8.17 26.16 4.48
N PRO A 393 6.98 26.07 5.11
CA PRO A 393 6.75 25.23 6.29
C PRO A 393 6.51 23.74 5.96
N PHE A 394 7.58 22.96 5.87
CA PHE A 394 7.57 21.51 5.57
C PHE A 394 8.36 20.67 6.59
N PRO A 395 8.29 19.31 6.58
CA PRO A 395 9.00 18.44 7.54
C PRO A 395 10.52 18.35 7.28
N PHE A 396 11.15 19.47 6.90
CA PHE A 396 12.59 19.62 6.75
C PHE A 396 13.15 20.58 7.79
N HIS A 397 14.41 20.36 8.16
CA HIS A 397 15.16 21.23 9.06
C HIS A 397 16.52 21.53 8.43
N LEU A 398 16.94 22.80 8.41
CA LEU A 398 18.27 23.18 7.92
C LEU A 398 19.35 22.35 8.62
N LEU A 399 20.20 21.70 7.83
CA LEU A 399 21.33 20.89 8.28
C LEU A 399 22.65 21.60 8.02
N TYR A 400 22.75 22.29 6.88
CA TYR A 400 23.91 23.11 6.49
C TYR A 400 23.42 24.28 5.61
N PRO A 401 23.88 25.54 5.81
CA PRO A 401 24.97 25.99 6.69
C PRO A 401 24.74 25.84 8.21
N ARG A 402 25.84 25.91 8.98
CA ARG A 402 25.88 25.71 10.44
C ARG A 402 25.59 27.02 11.17
N ILE A 403 24.43 27.14 11.82
CA ILE A 403 24.08 28.32 12.63
C ILE A 403 25.02 28.43 13.85
N SER A 404 25.88 29.45 13.88
CA SER A 404 26.72 29.78 15.04
C SER A 404 25.87 30.36 16.17
N SER A 405 25.78 29.67 17.31
CA SER A 405 24.78 29.94 18.36
C SER A 405 25.11 31.13 19.28
N SER A 406 25.52 32.27 18.72
CA SER A 406 26.08 33.41 19.46
C SER A 406 25.36 34.75 19.24
N SER A 407 24.34 34.83 18.37
CA SER A 407 23.45 36.00 18.26
C SER A 407 22.00 35.57 17.98
N SER A 408 21.06 36.09 18.77
CA SER A 408 19.63 35.71 18.75
C SER A 408 18.67 36.89 18.56
N SER A 409 19.18 38.05 18.13
CA SER A 409 18.41 39.29 17.87
C SER A 409 17.90 39.43 16.43
N ALA A 410 18.34 38.58 15.52
CA ALA A 410 17.84 38.52 14.16
C ALA A 410 16.76 37.43 14.03
N PRO A 411 15.72 37.61 13.19
CA PRO A 411 14.88 36.49 12.77
C PRO A 411 15.75 35.45 12.06
N LEU A 412 15.50 34.17 12.32
CA LEU A 412 16.40 33.05 11.98
C LEU A 412 16.86 33.04 10.52
N SER A 413 15.96 33.34 9.58
CA SER A 413 16.27 33.41 8.15
C SER A 413 17.38 34.41 7.81
N LEU A 414 17.51 35.51 8.56
CA LEU A 414 18.47 36.57 8.23
C LEU A 414 19.91 36.14 8.46
N SER A 415 20.18 35.36 9.51
CA SER A 415 21.53 34.86 9.83
C SER A 415 21.91 33.68 8.94
N GLU A 416 20.96 32.79 8.63
CA GLU A 416 21.13 31.69 7.67
C GLU A 416 21.45 32.25 6.27
N LEU A 417 20.76 33.31 5.84
CA LEU A 417 21.07 34.05 4.61
C LEU A 417 22.41 34.76 4.67
N GLN A 418 22.75 35.43 5.78
CA GLN A 418 24.04 36.09 5.94
C GLN A 418 25.18 35.09 5.78
N GLN A 419 25.11 33.88 6.34
CA GLN A 419 26.14 32.86 6.14
C GLN A 419 26.30 32.46 4.66
N GLN A 420 25.20 32.31 3.93
CA GLN A 420 25.24 31.86 2.53
C GLN A 420 25.63 33.00 1.56
N ILE A 421 25.28 34.25 1.87
CA ILE A 421 25.79 35.46 1.21
C ILE A 421 27.29 35.63 1.49
N VAL A 422 27.71 35.46 2.75
CA VAL A 422 29.12 35.54 3.16
C VAL A 422 29.96 34.47 2.45
N PHE A 423 29.52 33.22 2.34
CA PHE A 423 30.23 32.21 1.54
C PHE A 423 30.40 32.65 0.07
N LEU A 424 29.34 33.15 -0.56
CA LEU A 424 29.35 33.58 -1.96
C LEU A 424 30.26 34.80 -2.20
N LEU A 425 30.48 35.63 -1.18
CA LEU A 425 31.40 36.76 -1.18
C LEU A 425 32.83 36.35 -0.76
N GLN A 426 33.01 35.36 0.12
CA GLN A 426 34.31 34.91 0.63
C GLN A 426 35.18 34.18 -0.40
N LYS A 427 34.63 33.78 -1.56
CA LYS A 427 35.46 33.42 -2.73
C LYS A 427 36.25 34.63 -3.28
N ASP A 428 35.93 35.85 -2.83
CA ASP A 428 36.71 37.09 -2.90
C ASP A 428 37.04 37.66 -1.48
N ARG A 429 37.70 36.84 -0.63
CA ARG A 429 38.40 37.18 0.65
C ARG A 429 37.52 37.29 1.94
N ALA A 430 38.13 37.06 3.10
CA ALA A 430 37.54 37.11 4.46
C ALA A 430 37.76 38.49 5.14
N GLU A 431 37.55 38.81 6.43
CA GLU A 431 37.33 38.17 7.77
C GLU A 431 36.89 39.35 8.71
N ASP A 432 36.36 39.31 9.96
CA ASP A 432 35.52 38.45 10.84
C ASP A 432 35.37 39.23 12.20
N VAL A 433 34.49 39.01 13.20
CA VAL A 433 33.21 38.28 13.43
C VAL A 433 32.60 38.74 14.80
N ASN A 434 31.46 38.19 15.27
CA ASN A 434 30.89 38.27 16.66
C ASN A 434 30.31 39.65 17.16
N ILE A 435 29.25 39.77 18.02
CA ILE A 435 28.37 38.80 18.76
C ILE A 435 27.03 39.44 19.31
N SER A 436 26.03 38.61 19.71
CA SER A 436 24.84 38.88 20.62
C SER A 436 23.67 39.80 20.17
N THR A 437 22.45 39.84 20.77
CA THR A 437 21.29 38.92 21.09
C THR A 437 20.03 39.83 21.32
N ASN A 438 18.70 39.52 21.45
CA ASN A 438 17.72 38.40 21.56
C ASN A 438 16.37 38.88 20.84
N LYS A 439 15.21 38.22 20.61
CA LYS A 439 14.47 37.01 21.09
C LYS A 439 13.24 36.68 20.15
N GLU A 440 12.44 35.62 20.42
CA GLU A 440 11.16 35.23 19.74
C GLU A 440 9.94 35.04 20.69
N PRO A 441 8.67 34.98 20.17
CA PRO A 441 7.50 34.35 20.79
C PRO A 441 6.93 33.13 20.03
N ALA A 442 6.15 32.25 20.70
CA ALA A 442 5.70 30.95 20.17
C ALA A 442 4.18 30.86 19.86
N SER A 443 3.76 29.77 19.18
CA SER A 443 2.36 29.48 18.79
C SER A 443 1.81 28.17 19.42
N SER A 444 0.48 28.09 19.56
CA SER A 444 -0.25 27.05 20.31
C SER A 444 -0.81 25.92 19.45
N LYS A 445 -1.22 24.81 20.09
CA LYS A 445 -1.86 23.65 19.45
C LYS A 445 -3.35 23.60 19.80
N GLN A 446 -4.22 23.60 18.79
CA GLN A 446 -5.64 23.28 18.94
C GLN A 446 -5.92 21.83 18.47
N GLY A 447 -6.85 21.12 19.13
CA GLY A 447 -7.25 19.76 18.74
C GLY A 447 -8.02 19.75 17.42
N SER A 448 -7.74 18.77 16.55
CA SER A 448 -8.08 18.83 15.13
C SER A 448 -9.12 17.80 14.66
N VAL A 449 -10.09 18.29 13.88
CA VAL A 449 -11.13 17.52 13.19
C VAL A 449 -10.55 16.80 11.96
N CYS A 450 -11.27 15.85 11.37
CA CYS A 450 -10.96 15.33 10.03
C CYS A 450 -11.21 16.43 8.98
N VAL A 451 -10.15 17.11 8.53
CA VAL A 451 -10.22 18.28 7.65
C VAL A 451 -10.39 17.88 6.18
N ASP A 452 -9.74 16.79 5.75
CA ASP A 452 -9.82 16.27 4.40
C ASP A 452 -10.13 14.76 4.40
N PRO A 453 -11.36 14.36 4.02
CA PRO A 453 -11.80 12.96 4.02
C PRO A 453 -11.35 12.15 2.78
N HIS A 454 -10.46 12.68 1.92
CA HIS A 454 -9.96 11.92 0.79
C HIS A 454 -8.84 10.93 1.17
N LEU A 455 -8.67 9.89 0.33
CA LEU A 455 -7.52 9.00 0.38
C LEU A 455 -6.32 9.60 -0.37
N ARG A 456 -5.13 9.46 0.21
CA ARG A 456 -3.85 9.86 -0.38
C ARG A 456 -3.31 8.81 -1.35
N GLN A 457 -3.44 7.53 -1.01
CA GLN A 457 -3.06 6.38 -1.83
C GLN A 457 -3.70 5.08 -1.28
N ILE A 458 -3.87 4.07 -2.14
CA ILE A 458 -4.35 2.72 -1.81
C ILE A 458 -3.24 1.70 -2.11
N TYR A 459 -2.59 1.19 -1.06
CA TYR A 459 -1.52 0.20 -1.19
C TYR A 459 -2.10 -1.22 -1.29
N THR A 460 -1.59 -2.04 -2.22
CA THR A 460 -2.10 -3.40 -2.51
C THR A 460 -0.96 -4.42 -2.71
N GLU A 461 -1.21 -5.67 -2.30
CA GLU A 461 -0.29 -6.80 -2.42
C GLU A 461 -1.08 -8.08 -2.78
N PRO A 462 -0.93 -8.64 -3.99
CA PRO A 462 -0.13 -8.11 -5.11
C PRO A 462 -0.62 -6.73 -5.59
N PRO A 463 0.25 -5.90 -6.20
CA PRO A 463 -0.15 -4.57 -6.67
C PRO A 463 -1.25 -4.64 -7.73
N LEU A 464 -2.37 -3.93 -7.50
CA LEU A 464 -3.48 -3.85 -8.45
C LEU A 464 -3.30 -2.69 -9.44
N ALA A 465 -3.43 -3.00 -10.73
CA ALA A 465 -3.57 -2.00 -11.77
C ALA A 465 -4.99 -1.39 -11.74
N LEU A 466 -5.19 -0.38 -10.89
CA LEU A 466 -6.47 0.32 -10.79
C LEU A 466 -6.80 1.06 -12.09
N THR A 467 -8.04 0.88 -12.55
CA THR A 467 -8.63 1.52 -13.73
C THR A 467 -9.90 2.26 -13.31
N PRO A 468 -9.98 3.60 -13.45
CA PRO A 468 -8.88 4.50 -13.85
C PRO A 468 -7.72 4.49 -12.83
N PRO A 469 -6.52 5.01 -13.19
CA PRO A 469 -5.42 5.18 -12.24
C PRO A 469 -5.86 5.95 -10.98
N PHE A 470 -5.19 5.68 -9.85
CA PHE A 470 -5.61 6.26 -8.58
C PHE A 470 -5.60 7.80 -8.60
N SER A 471 -6.67 8.40 -8.10
CA SER A 471 -6.80 9.83 -7.85
C SER A 471 -7.67 10.06 -6.61
N PRO A 472 -7.27 10.91 -5.65
CA PRO A 472 -8.03 11.19 -4.42
C PRO A 472 -9.50 11.56 -4.68
N ARG A 473 -9.80 12.18 -5.83
CA ARG A 473 -11.15 12.63 -6.23
C ARG A 473 -12.04 11.50 -6.73
N ILE A 474 -11.48 10.40 -7.25
CA ILE A 474 -12.23 9.29 -7.85
C ILE A 474 -12.55 8.25 -6.78
N LYS A 475 -13.84 7.89 -6.66
CA LYS A 475 -14.40 7.05 -5.59
C LYS A 475 -14.76 5.62 -6.03
N GLU A 476 -14.61 5.30 -7.31
CA GLU A 476 -14.92 3.97 -7.84
C GLU A 476 -13.84 3.52 -8.82
N TYR A 477 -13.35 2.30 -8.61
CA TYR A 477 -12.24 1.71 -9.35
C TYR A 477 -12.57 0.29 -9.78
N SER A 478 -11.97 -0.13 -10.88
CA SER A 478 -11.91 -1.52 -11.32
C SER A 478 -10.47 -2.01 -11.34
N ALA A 479 -10.27 -3.31 -11.15
CA ALA A 479 -8.98 -3.98 -11.34
C ALA A 479 -9.23 -5.38 -11.89
N GLN A 480 -8.38 -5.85 -12.80
CA GLN A 480 -8.42 -7.22 -13.32
C GLN A 480 -7.25 -8.02 -12.75
N VAL A 481 -7.50 -9.27 -12.35
CA VAL A 481 -6.48 -10.17 -11.79
C VAL A 481 -6.60 -11.58 -12.36
N THR A 482 -5.45 -12.23 -12.51
CA THR A 482 -5.35 -13.58 -13.09
C THR A 482 -6.01 -14.64 -12.21
N PHE A 483 -6.32 -15.79 -12.81
CA PHE A 483 -6.90 -16.94 -12.12
C PHE A 483 -6.21 -17.31 -10.79
N ASP A 484 -4.88 -17.35 -10.72
CA ASP A 484 -4.16 -17.73 -9.49
C ASP A 484 -4.13 -16.65 -8.40
N THR A 485 -4.64 -15.44 -8.66
CA THR A 485 -4.72 -14.33 -7.69
C THR A 485 -5.89 -14.53 -6.71
N VAL A 486 -5.80 -15.54 -5.86
CA VAL A 486 -6.84 -15.91 -4.87
C VAL A 486 -6.95 -14.95 -3.68
N LEU A 487 -5.92 -14.15 -3.42
CA LEU A 487 -5.85 -13.22 -2.29
C LEU A 487 -5.30 -11.87 -2.74
N VAL A 488 -5.92 -10.78 -2.26
CA VAL A 488 -5.36 -9.42 -2.34
C VAL A 488 -5.37 -8.82 -0.94
N ARG A 489 -4.25 -8.28 -0.50
CA ARG A 489 -4.15 -7.50 0.73
C ARG A 489 -4.18 -6.01 0.42
N ILE A 490 -4.90 -5.23 1.22
CA ILE A 490 -5.12 -3.80 0.97
C ILE A 490 -4.88 -2.96 2.23
N ARG A 491 -4.18 -1.82 2.08
CA ARG A 491 -3.99 -0.79 3.12
C ARG A 491 -4.21 0.61 2.54
N PRO A 492 -5.40 1.21 2.69
CA PRO A 492 -5.63 2.61 2.32
C PRO A 492 -4.96 3.58 3.29
N LYS A 493 -4.55 4.76 2.80
CA LYS A 493 -3.95 5.86 3.57
C LYS A 493 -4.78 7.14 3.34
N PRO A 494 -5.30 7.82 4.38
CA PRO A 494 -5.98 9.11 4.22
C PRO A 494 -4.97 10.25 3.96
N VAL A 495 -5.45 11.37 3.40
CA VAL A 495 -4.68 12.62 3.28
C VAL A 495 -4.43 13.20 4.67
N SER A 496 -5.49 13.53 5.41
CA SER A 496 -5.37 14.09 6.75
C SER A 496 -5.15 13.00 7.81
N SER A 497 -4.20 13.21 8.71
CA SER A 497 -3.81 12.26 9.76
C SER A 497 -4.83 12.11 10.89
N THR A 498 -5.80 13.03 10.99
CA THR A 498 -6.90 12.99 11.97
C THR A 498 -8.08 12.13 11.50
N CYS A 499 -8.20 11.91 10.18
CA CYS A 499 -9.19 11.01 9.60
C CYS A 499 -8.80 9.56 9.83
N LYS A 500 -9.79 8.70 10.09
CA LYS A 500 -9.61 7.25 10.22
C LYS A 500 -10.08 6.58 8.93
N VAL A 501 -9.59 5.38 8.66
CA VAL A 501 -10.03 4.58 7.51
C VAL A 501 -10.35 3.17 7.99
N HIS A 502 -11.43 2.60 7.48
CA HIS A 502 -11.96 1.29 7.86
C HIS A 502 -12.40 0.53 6.60
N LEU A 503 -12.24 -0.79 6.61
CA LEU A 503 -12.54 -1.67 5.47
C LEU A 503 -13.90 -2.38 5.67
N ASP A 504 -14.78 -2.25 4.67
CA ASP A 504 -16.20 -2.65 4.56
C ASP A 504 -17.18 -2.18 5.64
N GLU A 505 -16.79 -2.18 6.90
CA GLU A 505 -17.63 -1.88 8.07
C GLU A 505 -17.07 -0.66 8.82
N GLN A 506 -17.92 0.10 9.53
CA GLN A 506 -17.49 1.34 10.22
C GLN A 506 -16.44 1.12 11.34
N GLN A 507 -16.38 -0.10 11.88
CA GLN A 507 -15.37 -0.53 12.86
C GLN A 507 -14.36 -1.51 12.25
N GLY A 508 -14.39 -1.69 10.92
CA GLY A 508 -13.51 -2.60 10.20
C GLY A 508 -12.02 -2.22 10.28
N PRO A 509 -11.11 -3.12 9.89
CA PRO A 509 -9.68 -2.92 10.05
C PRO A 509 -9.12 -1.86 9.07
N ARG A 510 -7.91 -1.36 9.36
CA ARG A 510 -7.14 -0.42 8.50
C ARG A 510 -6.30 -1.10 7.42
N LEU A 511 -6.17 -2.41 7.51
CA LEU A 511 -5.38 -3.31 6.67
C LEU A 511 -6.14 -4.64 6.69
N ALA A 512 -6.41 -5.23 5.53
CA ALA A 512 -7.03 -6.56 5.48
C ALA A 512 -6.57 -7.38 4.28
N ASN A 513 -6.55 -8.69 4.47
CA ASN A 513 -6.50 -9.72 3.44
C ASN A 513 -7.92 -9.97 2.91
N TYR A 514 -8.11 -9.96 1.59
CA TYR A 514 -9.38 -10.21 0.90
C TYR A 514 -9.32 -11.47 0.03
N PRO A 515 -10.34 -12.35 0.07
CA PRO A 515 -10.39 -13.53 -0.76
C PRO A 515 -11.06 -13.17 -2.08
N VAL A 516 -10.30 -13.19 -3.18
CA VAL A 516 -10.85 -12.80 -4.48
C VAL A 516 -11.50 -14.02 -5.11
N GLY A 517 -12.84 -14.08 -5.06
CA GLY A 517 -13.62 -15.12 -5.75
C GLY A 517 -13.60 -14.90 -7.26
N LEU A 518 -13.83 -15.95 -8.05
CA LEU A 518 -13.97 -15.85 -9.51
C LEU A 518 -15.13 -14.90 -9.86
N GLY A 519 -14.95 -14.05 -10.88
CA GLY A 519 -15.87 -12.97 -11.19
C GLY A 519 -15.56 -11.69 -10.39
N THR A 520 -16.57 -10.85 -10.18
CA THR A 520 -16.38 -9.49 -9.62
C THR A 520 -16.51 -9.48 -8.09
N SER A 521 -15.37 -9.45 -7.40
CA SER A 521 -15.32 -9.19 -5.96
C SER A 521 -15.37 -7.68 -5.67
N ARG A 522 -16.16 -7.24 -4.69
CA ARG A 522 -16.27 -5.83 -4.28
C ARG A 522 -15.62 -5.58 -2.91
N ILE A 523 -14.74 -4.59 -2.83
CA ILE A 523 -14.12 -4.07 -1.60
C ILE A 523 -14.59 -2.64 -1.36
N ARG A 524 -14.97 -2.27 -0.12
CA ARG A 524 -15.32 -0.90 0.25
C ARG A 524 -14.33 -0.34 1.27
N ILE A 525 -13.94 0.92 1.08
CA ILE A 525 -13.05 1.67 1.98
C ILE A 525 -13.83 2.87 2.51
N LEU A 526 -14.01 2.96 3.82
CA LEU A 526 -14.76 4.01 4.50
C LEU A 526 -13.78 4.95 5.19
N VAL A 527 -13.79 6.23 4.82
CA VAL A 527 -13.06 7.29 5.54
C VAL A 527 -14.01 7.89 6.57
N THR A 528 -13.59 7.92 7.83
CA THR A 528 -14.41 8.37 8.96
C THR A 528 -13.76 9.51 9.75
N GLY A 529 -14.59 10.41 10.25
CA GLY A 529 -14.23 11.50 11.15
C GLY A 529 -15.07 11.48 12.43
N GLY A 530 -14.78 12.41 13.34
CA GLY A 530 -15.48 12.54 14.62
C GLY A 530 -14.76 11.90 15.82
N SER A 531 -15.42 11.97 16.99
CA SER A 531 -14.91 11.42 18.25
C SER A 531 -14.88 9.89 18.24
N GLN A 532 -14.41 9.25 19.31
CA GLN A 532 -14.51 7.78 19.42
C GLN A 532 -15.95 7.29 19.62
N GLN A 533 -16.86 8.15 20.09
CA GLN A 533 -18.26 7.81 20.36
C GLN A 533 -19.20 8.05 19.16
N HIS A 534 -18.84 8.97 18.25
CA HIS A 534 -19.58 9.23 17.02
C HIS A 534 -18.64 9.23 15.81
N LEU A 535 -18.45 8.06 15.20
CA LEU A 535 -17.76 7.89 13.93
C LEU A 535 -18.71 8.19 12.77
N VAL A 536 -18.49 9.29 12.07
CA VAL A 536 -19.26 9.67 10.87
C VAL A 536 -18.49 9.24 9.62
N VAL A 537 -19.14 8.56 8.69
CA VAL A 537 -18.57 8.20 7.38
C VAL A 537 -18.62 9.43 6.47
N MET A 538 -17.46 9.94 6.07
CA MET A 538 -17.33 11.16 5.27
C MET A 538 -17.06 10.88 3.80
N ALA A 539 -16.39 9.76 3.49
CA ALA A 539 -16.21 9.28 2.13
C ALA A 539 -16.25 7.75 2.08
N ILE A 540 -16.68 7.20 0.94
CA ILE A 540 -16.61 5.78 0.63
C ILE A 540 -15.95 5.64 -0.75
N TYR A 541 -14.92 4.80 -0.82
CA TYR A 541 -14.31 4.36 -2.08
C TYR A 541 -14.69 2.89 -2.32
N THR A 542 -14.93 2.51 -3.57
CA THR A 542 -15.20 1.12 -3.98
C THR A 542 -14.12 0.64 -4.95
N ILE A 543 -13.65 -0.59 -4.78
CA ILE A 543 -12.84 -1.31 -5.76
C ILE A 543 -13.59 -2.57 -6.18
N HIS A 544 -13.79 -2.73 -7.49
CA HIS A 544 -14.31 -3.94 -8.12
C HIS A 544 -13.13 -4.74 -8.69
N VAL A 545 -12.78 -5.85 -8.04
CA VAL A 545 -11.70 -6.75 -8.48
C VAL A 545 -12.33 -7.89 -9.28
N LEU A 546 -12.19 -7.84 -10.60
CA LEU A 546 -12.58 -8.91 -11.50
C LEU A 546 -11.46 -9.94 -11.56
N ARG A 547 -11.70 -11.13 -11.00
CA ARG A 547 -10.80 -12.27 -11.14
C ARG A 547 -11.24 -13.16 -12.28
N GLU A 548 -10.31 -13.38 -13.21
CA GLU A 548 -10.52 -14.19 -14.39
C GLU A 548 -10.79 -15.66 -14.03
N GLY A 549 -11.60 -16.33 -14.86
CA GLY A 549 -11.72 -17.79 -14.85
C GLY A 549 -10.43 -18.45 -15.33
N ARG A 550 -10.43 -19.79 -15.35
CA ARG A 550 -9.40 -20.51 -16.12
C ARG A 550 -9.55 -20.16 -17.62
N PRO A 551 -8.45 -20.10 -18.38
CA PRO A 551 -8.51 -19.80 -19.81
C PRO A 551 -9.40 -20.82 -20.54
N ILE A 552 -10.10 -20.36 -21.57
CA ILE A 552 -10.96 -21.19 -22.43
C ILE A 552 -10.34 -21.16 -23.82
N LEU A 553 -9.82 -22.30 -24.26
CA LEU A 553 -9.21 -22.46 -25.58
C LEU A 553 -10.06 -23.49 -26.33
N PRO A 554 -10.85 -23.10 -27.35
CA PRO A 554 -11.70 -24.04 -28.08
C PRO A 554 -10.83 -25.00 -28.89
N MET A 555 -10.90 -26.29 -28.54
CA MET A 555 -10.09 -27.33 -29.17
C MET A 555 -10.52 -27.58 -30.62
N LEU A 556 -9.56 -27.57 -31.54
CA LEU A 556 -9.72 -27.89 -32.96
C LEU A 556 -8.59 -28.86 -33.37
N GLY A 557 -8.87 -30.17 -33.28
CA GLY A 557 -7.91 -31.23 -33.61
C GLY A 557 -7.74 -32.27 -32.51
N ASP A 558 -6.65 -33.03 -32.60
CA ASP A 558 -6.29 -34.06 -31.62
C ASP A 558 -5.97 -33.44 -30.24
N HIS A 559 -6.45 -34.10 -29.19
CA HIS A 559 -6.28 -33.68 -27.80
C HIS A 559 -5.90 -34.86 -26.92
N VAL A 560 -5.12 -34.59 -25.87
CA VAL A 560 -4.87 -35.55 -24.79
C VAL A 560 -5.84 -35.32 -23.65
N MET A 561 -6.36 -36.40 -23.07
CA MET A 561 -7.13 -36.32 -21.84
C MET A 561 -6.16 -36.26 -20.65
N CYS A 562 -6.33 -35.25 -19.81
CA CYS A 562 -5.53 -35.04 -18.62
C CYS A 562 -6.41 -35.20 -17.37
N SER A 563 -5.87 -35.73 -16.28
CA SER A 563 -6.58 -35.84 -15.00
C SER A 563 -5.78 -35.27 -13.83
N PHE A 564 -6.48 -34.88 -12.76
CA PHE A 564 -5.87 -34.36 -11.53
C PHE A 564 -6.71 -34.66 -10.29
N LEU A 565 -6.01 -34.84 -9.16
CA LEU A 565 -6.63 -35.03 -7.83
C LEU A 565 -6.51 -33.77 -6.97
N GLN A 566 -5.33 -33.15 -6.96
CA GLN A 566 -4.99 -31.96 -6.16
C GLN A 566 -4.15 -30.97 -6.97
N ASP A 567 -4.33 -29.68 -6.72
CA ASP A 567 -3.51 -28.61 -7.32
C ASP A 567 -2.19 -28.46 -6.52
N CYS A 568 -1.06 -28.29 -7.21
CA CYS A 568 0.26 -28.26 -6.58
C CYS A 568 0.48 -27.09 -5.60
N SER A 569 -0.34 -26.03 -5.61
CA SER A 569 -0.25 -24.97 -4.59
C SER A 569 -0.84 -25.34 -3.23
N LEU A 570 -1.53 -26.49 -3.12
CA LEU A 570 -2.13 -26.97 -1.86
C LEU A 570 -2.11 -28.51 -1.79
N LEU A 571 -0.97 -29.06 -1.36
CA LEU A 571 -0.74 -30.52 -1.25
C LEU A 571 -1.51 -31.12 -0.07
N VAL A 572 -2.76 -31.51 -0.30
CA VAL A 572 -3.65 -32.15 0.69
C VAL A 572 -3.20 -33.59 1.00
N GLN A 573 -2.65 -34.30 0.02
CA GLN A 573 -2.15 -35.67 0.15
C GLN A 573 -0.72 -35.74 -0.43
N PRO A 574 0.34 -35.55 0.39
CA PRO A 574 1.73 -35.54 -0.08
C PRO A 574 2.24 -36.83 -0.74
N SER A 575 1.55 -37.95 -0.55
CA SER A 575 1.86 -39.26 -1.15
C SER A 575 1.27 -39.47 -2.54
N LEU A 576 0.51 -38.51 -3.07
CA LEU A 576 -0.13 -38.59 -4.39
C LEU A 576 0.41 -37.47 -5.31
N PRO A 577 0.40 -37.66 -6.64
CA PRO A 577 0.78 -36.60 -7.58
C PRO A 577 -0.13 -35.36 -7.46
N CYS A 578 0.36 -34.23 -7.95
CA CYS A 578 -0.39 -32.98 -8.06
C CYS A 578 -0.37 -32.46 -9.51
N GLY A 579 -1.27 -31.54 -9.80
CA GLY A 579 -1.40 -30.96 -11.15
C GLY A 579 -1.97 -31.96 -12.16
N LEU A 580 -1.95 -31.55 -13.43
CA LEU A 580 -2.43 -32.34 -14.56
C LEU A 580 -1.45 -33.48 -14.88
N GLN A 581 -2.01 -34.67 -15.11
CA GLN A 581 -1.29 -35.88 -15.50
C GLN A 581 -1.98 -36.53 -16.71
N PRO A 582 -1.26 -37.11 -17.68
CA PRO A 582 -1.87 -37.84 -18.79
C PRO A 582 -2.81 -38.94 -18.29
N TYR A 583 -3.99 -39.05 -18.91
CA TYR A 583 -5.04 -39.98 -18.50
C TYR A 583 -5.59 -40.73 -19.72
N ALA A 584 -5.23 -42.02 -19.81
CA ALA A 584 -5.90 -42.92 -20.74
C ALA A 584 -7.35 -43.13 -20.27
N MET A 585 -8.32 -42.71 -21.07
CA MET A 585 -9.73 -43.00 -20.80
C MET A 585 -9.96 -44.52 -20.87
N SER A 586 -10.45 -45.08 -19.77
CA SER A 586 -11.12 -46.38 -19.79
C SER A 586 -12.44 -46.28 -20.57
N PRO A 587 -12.96 -47.39 -21.13
CA PRO A 587 -14.33 -47.41 -21.66
C PRO A 587 -15.34 -46.86 -20.64
N SER A 588 -16.35 -46.13 -21.14
CA SER A 588 -17.38 -45.52 -20.30
C SER A 588 -18.00 -46.54 -19.35
N PRO A 589 -17.95 -46.34 -18.02
CA PRO A 589 -18.35 -47.37 -17.07
C PRO A 589 -19.84 -47.68 -17.20
N VAL A 590 -20.19 -48.94 -17.44
CA VAL A 590 -21.59 -49.37 -17.66
C VAL A 590 -22.42 -49.31 -16.37
N LYS A 591 -21.78 -49.39 -15.20
CA LYS A 591 -22.42 -49.49 -13.88
C LYS A 591 -22.51 -48.15 -13.16
N THR A 592 -23.67 -47.92 -12.52
CA THR A 592 -23.90 -46.76 -11.64
C THR A 592 -23.13 -46.89 -10.33
N CYS A 593 -22.74 -45.76 -9.73
CA CYS A 593 -22.03 -45.74 -8.45
C CYS A 593 -22.97 -46.10 -7.28
N SER A 594 -22.55 -47.08 -6.47
CA SER A 594 -23.34 -47.63 -5.35
C SER A 594 -23.44 -46.71 -4.13
N SER A 595 -22.63 -45.64 -4.04
CA SER A 595 -22.65 -44.62 -2.98
C SER A 595 -22.09 -43.29 -3.51
N GLY A 596 -22.45 -42.16 -2.88
CA GLY A 596 -21.95 -40.81 -3.22
C GLY A 596 -20.48 -40.54 -2.84
N ARG A 597 -19.80 -41.48 -2.17
CA ARG A 597 -18.39 -41.41 -1.79
C ARG A 597 -17.47 -42.27 -2.66
N ALA A 598 -17.87 -42.53 -3.91
CA ALA A 598 -17.02 -43.21 -4.88
C ALA A 598 -15.74 -42.37 -5.10
N PRO A 599 -14.54 -42.97 -5.04
CA PRO A 599 -13.30 -42.27 -5.37
C PRO A 599 -13.34 -41.85 -6.84
N GLY A 600 -12.60 -40.80 -7.17
CA GLY A 600 -12.60 -40.23 -8.52
C GLY A 600 -11.57 -39.12 -8.68
N ARG A 601 -11.58 -38.53 -9.87
CA ARG A 601 -10.62 -37.52 -10.32
C ARG A 601 -11.29 -36.48 -11.20
N TRP A 602 -10.74 -35.28 -11.28
CA TRP A 602 -11.11 -34.35 -12.34
C TRP A 602 -10.42 -34.75 -13.63
N VAL A 603 -11.14 -34.68 -14.76
CA VAL A 603 -10.63 -34.96 -16.11
C VAL A 603 -10.96 -33.76 -17.01
N VAL A 604 -10.03 -33.39 -17.89
CA VAL A 604 -10.16 -32.25 -18.82
C VAL A 604 -9.36 -32.52 -20.10
N PRO A 605 -9.88 -32.20 -21.31
CA PRO A 605 -9.14 -32.28 -22.56
C PRO A 605 -8.13 -31.12 -22.68
N CYS A 606 -6.92 -31.41 -23.14
CA CYS A 606 -5.85 -30.43 -23.37
C CYS A 606 -5.02 -30.75 -24.61
N LEU A 607 -4.26 -29.77 -25.11
CA LEU A 607 -3.16 -30.06 -26.06
C LEU A 607 -1.93 -30.63 -25.33
N SER A 608 -1.68 -30.24 -24.08
CA SER A 608 -0.67 -30.86 -23.21
C SER A 608 -1.03 -30.79 -21.73
N CYS A 609 -0.85 -31.91 -21.02
CA CYS A 609 -0.96 -31.93 -19.56
C CYS A 609 0.14 -31.14 -18.83
N SER A 610 1.18 -30.68 -19.52
CA SER A 610 2.24 -29.84 -18.93
C SER A 610 1.87 -28.36 -18.82
N ASP A 611 0.85 -27.88 -19.53
CA ASP A 611 0.44 -26.48 -19.53
C ASP A 611 -1.08 -26.34 -19.42
N ASN A 612 -1.53 -25.91 -18.23
CA ASN A 612 -2.94 -25.76 -17.90
C ASN A 612 -3.69 -24.72 -18.76
N ARG A 613 -2.98 -23.90 -19.54
CA ARG A 613 -3.56 -22.92 -20.47
C ARG A 613 -4.01 -23.56 -21.79
N THR A 614 -3.57 -24.80 -22.06
CA THR A 614 -3.90 -25.56 -23.28
C THR A 614 -5.13 -26.45 -23.13
N CYS A 615 -5.87 -26.32 -22.03
CA CYS A 615 -7.01 -27.16 -21.68
C CYS A 615 -8.35 -26.44 -21.89
N ASP A 616 -9.38 -27.15 -22.35
CA ASP A 616 -10.73 -26.61 -22.40
C ASP A 616 -11.45 -26.78 -21.07
N TRP A 617 -11.29 -25.79 -20.19
CA TRP A 617 -11.89 -25.79 -18.85
C TRP A 617 -13.42 -25.60 -18.82
N ARG A 618 -14.11 -25.67 -19.97
CA ARG A 618 -15.56 -25.87 -20.04
C ARG A 618 -15.93 -27.34 -19.86
N GLU A 619 -15.17 -28.23 -20.49
CA GLU A 619 -15.42 -29.69 -20.56
C GLU A 619 -14.82 -30.46 -19.36
N VAL A 620 -14.48 -29.76 -18.27
CA VAL A 620 -13.85 -30.35 -17.08
C VAL A 620 -14.87 -31.10 -16.20
N ALA A 621 -14.81 -32.43 -16.27
CA ALA A 621 -15.74 -33.32 -15.59
C ALA A 621 -15.13 -33.99 -14.34
N TRP A 622 -15.96 -34.33 -13.35
CA TRP A 622 -15.58 -35.23 -12.26
C TRP A 622 -15.91 -36.67 -12.67
N GLN A 623 -14.89 -37.51 -12.77
CA GLN A 623 -14.98 -38.90 -13.18
C GLN A 623 -14.75 -39.81 -11.97
N PRO A 624 -15.77 -40.55 -11.48
CA PRO A 624 -15.57 -41.62 -10.52
C PRO A 624 -14.82 -42.80 -11.14
N ASP A 625 -14.07 -43.51 -10.29
CA ASP A 625 -13.26 -44.65 -10.70
C ASP A 625 -14.14 -45.90 -10.88
N GLY A 626 -14.34 -46.30 -12.15
CA GLY A 626 -15.04 -47.53 -12.51
C GLY A 626 -16.59 -47.49 -12.46
N CYS A 627 -17.19 -46.34 -12.12
CA CYS A 627 -18.65 -46.14 -12.11
C CYS A 627 -19.03 -44.72 -12.54
N TYR A 628 -20.33 -44.43 -12.69
CA TYR A 628 -20.85 -43.07 -12.90
C TYR A 628 -22.03 -42.73 -12.00
N HIS A 629 -22.23 -41.44 -11.75
CA HIS A 629 -23.45 -40.92 -11.15
C HIS A 629 -24.42 -40.50 -12.27
N PRO A 630 -25.62 -41.10 -12.38
CA PRO A 630 -26.59 -40.73 -13.40
C PRO A 630 -27.20 -39.35 -13.10
N LEU A 631 -27.23 -38.47 -14.10
CA LEU A 631 -27.96 -37.20 -14.04
C LEU A 631 -29.47 -37.49 -13.99
N VAL A 632 -30.15 -37.04 -12.94
CA VAL A 632 -31.58 -37.32 -12.75
C VAL A 632 -32.41 -36.36 -13.62
N LYS A 633 -33.02 -36.90 -14.69
CA LYS A 633 -33.93 -36.15 -15.57
C LYS A 633 -35.09 -35.56 -14.76
N ARG A 634 -35.54 -34.35 -15.11
CA ARG A 634 -36.50 -33.58 -14.30
C ARG A 634 -37.82 -34.32 -13.97
N PRO A 635 -38.50 -35.03 -14.89
CA PRO A 635 -39.71 -35.78 -14.54
C PRO A 635 -39.43 -36.81 -13.44
N LEU A 636 -38.43 -37.68 -13.65
CA LEU A 636 -38.00 -38.68 -12.67
C LEU A 636 -37.61 -38.07 -11.31
N LEU A 637 -37.03 -36.86 -11.30
CA LEU A 637 -36.75 -36.12 -10.06
C LEU A 637 -38.03 -35.65 -9.35
N GLN A 638 -39.01 -35.13 -10.11
CA GLN A 638 -40.31 -34.70 -9.58
C GLN A 638 -41.12 -35.89 -9.07
N ASP A 639 -41.13 -37.00 -9.79
CA ASP A 639 -41.80 -38.25 -9.39
C ASP A 639 -41.14 -38.82 -8.13
N CYS A 640 -39.82 -38.99 -8.13
CA CYS A 640 -39.03 -39.43 -6.96
C CYS A 640 -39.27 -38.59 -5.70
N MET A 641 -39.37 -37.27 -5.86
CA MET A 641 -39.52 -36.31 -4.76
C MET A 641 -40.98 -36.11 -4.32
N THR A 642 -41.94 -36.77 -4.96
CA THR A 642 -43.35 -36.71 -4.58
C THR A 642 -43.55 -37.20 -3.15
N ASP A 643 -44.27 -36.38 -2.38
CA ASP A 643 -44.57 -36.48 -0.95
C ASP A 643 -43.34 -36.56 -0.02
N ARG A 644 -42.14 -36.26 -0.54
CA ARG A 644 -40.90 -36.24 0.27
C ARG A 644 -40.69 -34.93 1.02
N LYS A 645 -40.09 -35.08 2.21
CA LYS A 645 -39.62 -33.99 3.06
C LYS A 645 -38.09 -34.07 3.18
N VAL A 646 -37.37 -33.06 2.69
CA VAL A 646 -35.89 -33.01 2.76
C VAL A 646 -35.43 -31.92 3.71
N LEU A 647 -34.81 -32.31 4.81
CA LEU A 647 -34.38 -31.46 5.90
C LEU A 647 -32.85 -31.27 5.83
N PHE A 648 -32.39 -30.06 5.61
CA PHE A 648 -30.97 -29.71 5.53
C PHE A 648 -30.49 -29.08 6.86
N ILE A 649 -29.34 -29.50 7.37
CA ILE A 649 -28.67 -28.85 8.51
C ILE A 649 -27.17 -28.72 8.27
N GLY A 650 -26.71 -27.48 8.17
CA GLY A 650 -25.33 -27.18 7.79
C GLY A 650 -25.04 -25.72 7.53
N ASP A 651 -23.86 -25.46 6.97
CA ASP A 651 -23.40 -24.11 6.67
C ASP A 651 -23.93 -23.58 5.32
N SER A 652 -23.35 -22.49 4.84
CA SER A 652 -23.66 -21.92 3.52
C SER A 652 -23.52 -22.93 2.38
N THR A 653 -22.55 -23.83 2.40
CA THR A 653 -22.32 -24.79 1.30
C THR A 653 -23.38 -25.88 1.23
N ASN A 654 -23.93 -26.29 2.37
CA ASN A 654 -25.07 -27.21 2.43
C ASN A 654 -26.36 -26.54 1.94
N ARG A 655 -26.53 -25.22 2.16
CA ARG A 655 -27.61 -24.44 1.54
C ARG A 655 -27.47 -24.30 0.01
N GLY A 656 -26.24 -24.31 -0.52
CA GLY A 656 -26.00 -24.36 -1.97
C GLY A 656 -26.56 -25.62 -2.64
N MET A 657 -26.49 -26.77 -1.96
CA MET A 657 -27.12 -28.03 -2.42
C MET A 657 -28.66 -27.95 -2.34
N MET A 658 -29.19 -27.33 -1.28
CA MET A 658 -30.63 -27.12 -1.10
C MET A 658 -31.23 -26.27 -2.23
N TYR A 659 -30.63 -25.11 -2.53
CA TYR A 659 -31.13 -24.25 -3.61
C TYR A 659 -31.03 -24.91 -4.99
N PHE A 660 -29.97 -25.69 -5.24
CA PHE A 660 -29.83 -26.46 -6.49
C PHE A 660 -30.95 -27.51 -6.65
N LEU A 661 -31.30 -28.23 -5.58
CA LEU A 661 -32.45 -29.15 -5.58
C LEU A 661 -33.77 -28.41 -5.87
N MET A 662 -34.00 -27.24 -5.26
CA MET A 662 -35.22 -26.44 -5.46
C MET A 662 -35.34 -25.95 -6.91
N GLU A 663 -34.27 -25.42 -7.49
CA GLU A 663 -34.20 -24.99 -8.90
C GLU A 663 -34.47 -26.16 -9.84
N ARG A 664 -33.82 -27.31 -9.63
CA ARG A 664 -33.97 -28.52 -10.46
C ARG A 664 -35.39 -29.11 -10.42
N LEU A 665 -36.16 -28.86 -9.35
CA LEU A 665 -37.57 -29.23 -9.24
C LEU A 665 -38.51 -28.20 -9.91
N ASN A 666 -38.35 -26.91 -9.61
CA ASN A 666 -39.28 -25.85 -10.04
C ASN A 666 -38.89 -25.13 -11.35
N SER A 667 -37.81 -25.54 -12.04
CA SER A 667 -37.16 -24.87 -13.21
C SER A 667 -36.54 -23.51 -12.93
N SER A 668 -36.98 -22.81 -11.90
CA SER A 668 -36.41 -21.57 -11.41
C SER A 668 -36.42 -21.59 -9.88
N LEU A 669 -35.41 -20.98 -9.26
CA LEU A 669 -35.49 -20.63 -7.86
C LEU A 669 -36.31 -19.32 -7.73
N GLU A 670 -37.43 -19.35 -7.01
CA GLU A 670 -38.34 -18.20 -6.85
C GLU A 670 -38.07 -17.40 -5.55
N ASP A 671 -37.59 -18.08 -4.51
CA ASP A 671 -37.27 -17.50 -3.20
C ASP A 671 -35.84 -17.86 -2.78
N TRP A 672 -35.11 -16.86 -2.29
CA TRP A 672 -33.73 -16.96 -1.83
C TRP A 672 -33.50 -16.00 -0.65
N GLY A 673 -32.75 -16.46 0.37
CA GLY A 673 -32.47 -15.62 1.53
C GLY A 673 -31.24 -16.05 2.35
N LYS A 674 -30.60 -15.06 2.97
CA LYS A 674 -29.59 -15.27 4.01
C LYS A 674 -30.30 -15.35 5.38
N ALA A 675 -30.84 -16.52 5.68
CA ALA A 675 -31.65 -16.73 6.88
C ALA A 675 -30.83 -17.05 8.14
N HIS A 676 -31.22 -16.45 9.26
CA HIS A 676 -30.76 -16.81 10.61
C HIS A 676 -31.73 -17.77 11.34
N ASN A 677 -32.96 -17.91 10.82
CA ASN A 677 -34.01 -18.81 11.31
C ASN A 677 -34.11 -20.07 10.45
N THR A 678 -34.76 -21.12 10.95
CA THR A 678 -35.14 -22.29 10.12
C THR A 678 -36.05 -21.85 8.96
N LEU A 679 -35.61 -22.12 7.73
CA LEU A 679 -36.37 -21.97 6.49
C LEU A 679 -37.25 -23.19 6.26
N ILE A 680 -38.42 -22.99 5.67
CA ILE A 680 -39.35 -24.06 5.29
C ILE A 680 -40.01 -23.66 3.95
N TYR A 681 -39.85 -24.50 2.94
CA TYR A 681 -40.40 -24.34 1.60
C TYR A 681 -41.41 -25.46 1.32
N GLN A 682 -42.68 -25.12 1.09
CA GLN A 682 -43.77 -26.08 0.86
C GLN A 682 -44.31 -26.07 -0.57
N ASN A 683 -44.13 -24.98 -1.31
CA ASN A 683 -44.65 -24.81 -2.68
C ASN A 683 -43.73 -25.41 -3.76
N LEU A 684 -42.91 -26.41 -3.40
CA LEU A 684 -42.01 -27.09 -4.32
C LEU A 684 -42.74 -28.26 -4.99
N ASN A 685 -42.37 -28.55 -6.24
CA ASN A 685 -42.93 -29.68 -7.00
C ASN A 685 -44.48 -29.66 -7.03
N LYS A 686 -45.07 -28.51 -7.39
CA LYS A 686 -46.54 -28.27 -7.37
C LYS A 686 -47.19 -28.49 -5.99
N GLY A 687 -46.46 -28.27 -4.90
CA GLY A 687 -46.92 -28.52 -3.53
C GLY A 687 -46.77 -29.97 -3.05
N ARG A 688 -46.16 -30.86 -3.85
CA ARG A 688 -45.91 -32.27 -3.50
C ARG A 688 -44.55 -32.52 -2.85
N SER A 689 -43.74 -31.50 -2.54
CA SER A 689 -42.46 -31.68 -1.86
C SER A 689 -42.20 -30.58 -0.83
N GLN A 690 -41.63 -30.93 0.32
CA GLN A 690 -41.21 -29.97 1.35
C GLN A 690 -39.67 -29.97 1.48
N VAL A 691 -39.07 -28.78 1.58
CA VAL A 691 -37.65 -28.62 1.90
C VAL A 691 -37.49 -27.69 3.09
N SER A 692 -36.75 -28.10 4.12
CA SER A 692 -36.46 -27.30 5.31
C SER A 692 -34.95 -27.10 5.46
N TYR A 693 -34.51 -25.99 6.07
CA TYR A 693 -33.09 -25.73 6.35
C TYR A 693 -32.84 -25.01 7.67
N SER A 694 -31.90 -25.50 8.48
CA SER A 694 -31.35 -24.81 9.65
C SER A 694 -29.84 -24.58 9.50
N TYR A 695 -29.38 -23.34 9.73
CA TYR A 695 -27.96 -23.01 9.68
C TYR A 695 -27.21 -23.56 10.91
N TYR A 696 -26.12 -24.31 10.68
CA TYR A 696 -25.22 -24.75 11.75
C TYR A 696 -23.75 -24.81 11.29
N PRO A 697 -22.77 -24.39 12.13
CA PRO A 697 -22.90 -23.65 13.39
C PRO A 697 -23.22 -22.17 13.14
N GLN A 698 -23.99 -21.53 14.02
CA GLN A 698 -24.34 -20.11 13.89
C GLN A 698 -23.15 -19.20 14.26
N PHE A 699 -22.26 -18.95 13.29
CA PHE A 699 -21.00 -18.25 13.50
C PHE A 699 -21.11 -16.78 13.93
N TRP A 700 -22.27 -16.15 13.74
CA TRP A 700 -22.54 -14.76 14.12
C TRP A 700 -22.79 -14.56 15.62
N MET A 701 -23.11 -15.61 16.38
CA MET A 701 -23.28 -15.52 17.84
C MET A 701 -21.96 -15.79 18.57
N GLU A 702 -21.84 -15.34 19.81
CA GLU A 702 -20.68 -15.65 20.66
C GLU A 702 -20.55 -17.16 20.92
N ARG A 703 -19.33 -17.64 21.18
CA ARG A 703 -19.06 -19.08 21.36
C ARG A 703 -19.83 -19.71 22.54
N SER A 704 -20.13 -18.91 23.57
CA SER A 704 -20.95 -19.24 24.75
C SER A 704 -22.45 -19.33 24.44
N GLN A 705 -22.93 -18.58 23.44
CA GLN A 705 -24.34 -18.43 23.09
C GLN A 705 -24.78 -19.34 21.92
N ARG A 706 -23.85 -20.06 21.29
CA ARG A 706 -24.15 -20.94 20.16
C ARG A 706 -24.90 -22.20 20.63
N PRO A 707 -26.10 -22.51 20.09
CA PRO A 707 -26.84 -23.69 20.46
C PRO A 707 -26.07 -24.97 20.11
N ALA A 708 -26.30 -26.04 20.86
CA ALA A 708 -25.73 -27.33 20.58
C ALA A 708 -26.31 -27.91 19.28
N PHE A 709 -25.53 -28.74 18.58
CA PHE A 709 -26.00 -29.44 17.37
C PHE A 709 -27.30 -30.23 17.60
N ARG A 710 -27.47 -30.80 18.80
CA ARG A 710 -28.69 -31.52 19.22
C ARG A 710 -29.93 -30.63 19.24
N GLU A 711 -29.81 -29.40 19.74
CA GLU A 711 -30.92 -28.43 19.83
C GLU A 711 -31.37 -27.99 18.44
N VAL A 712 -30.43 -27.63 17.56
CA VAL A 712 -30.73 -27.20 16.19
C VAL A 712 -31.31 -28.34 15.35
N LEU A 713 -30.86 -29.58 15.56
CA LEU A 713 -31.44 -30.77 14.92
C LEU A 713 -32.88 -31.05 15.42
N LEU A 714 -33.12 -31.01 16.73
CA LEU A 714 -34.46 -31.15 17.30
C LEU A 714 -35.41 -30.07 16.77
N GLN A 715 -34.99 -28.80 16.79
CA GLN A 715 -35.76 -27.68 16.28
C GLN A 715 -36.09 -27.83 14.78
N LEU A 716 -35.17 -28.33 13.96
CA LEU A 716 -35.39 -28.61 12.54
C LEU A 716 -36.42 -29.73 12.32
N LEU A 717 -36.31 -30.83 13.08
CA LEU A 717 -37.26 -31.95 13.00
C LEU A 717 -38.66 -31.51 13.42
N ASP A 718 -38.79 -30.86 14.57
CA ASP A 718 -40.07 -30.48 15.15
C ASP A 718 -40.79 -29.38 14.33
N ARG A 719 -40.04 -28.43 13.76
CA ARG A 719 -40.61 -27.42 12.85
C ARG A 719 -40.95 -27.96 11.45
N SER A 720 -40.47 -29.14 11.07
CA SER A 720 -40.75 -29.76 9.76
C SER A 720 -41.90 -30.78 9.80
N GLY A 721 -42.53 -30.96 10.97
CA GLY A 721 -43.58 -31.95 11.21
C GLY A 721 -44.84 -31.81 10.32
N PRO A 722 -45.68 -32.85 10.26
CA PRO A 722 -45.41 -34.22 10.71
C PRO A 722 -44.32 -34.87 9.86
N LEU A 723 -43.52 -35.76 10.46
CA LEU A 723 -42.46 -36.52 9.76
C LEU A 723 -42.81 -38.01 9.74
N VAL A 724 -42.44 -38.71 8.67
CA VAL A 724 -42.72 -40.14 8.49
C VAL A 724 -41.43 -40.94 8.69
N ASN A 725 -41.52 -42.06 9.41
CA ASN A 725 -40.40 -42.99 9.64
C ASN A 725 -40.11 -43.86 8.40
N SER A 726 -39.70 -43.24 7.30
CA SER A 726 -39.33 -43.88 6.03
C SER A 726 -38.42 -42.98 5.19
N ASN A 727 -37.99 -43.48 4.03
CA ASN A 727 -37.24 -42.75 3.00
C ASN A 727 -37.99 -41.55 2.39
N LEU A 728 -39.27 -41.35 2.69
CA LEU A 728 -40.00 -40.11 2.37
C LEU A 728 -39.48 -38.93 3.18
N THR A 729 -38.98 -39.16 4.40
CA THR A 729 -38.21 -38.17 5.15
C THR A 729 -36.72 -38.38 4.83
N VAL A 730 -36.03 -37.28 4.52
CA VAL A 730 -34.59 -37.26 4.24
C VAL A 730 -33.93 -36.21 5.11
N LEU A 731 -32.80 -36.54 5.74
CA LEU A 731 -32.00 -35.63 6.56
C LEU A 731 -30.60 -35.46 5.94
N VAL A 732 -30.33 -34.31 5.34
CA VAL A 732 -29.04 -33.97 4.71
C VAL A 732 -28.21 -33.13 5.68
N VAL A 733 -27.07 -33.65 6.15
CA VAL A 733 -26.24 -33.00 7.18
C VAL A 733 -24.82 -32.76 6.68
N GLY A 734 -24.28 -31.56 6.90
CA GLY A 734 -22.82 -31.36 6.82
C GLY A 734 -22.37 -29.94 6.46
N GLY A 735 -21.09 -29.82 6.12
CA GLY A 735 -20.46 -28.53 5.86
C GLY A 735 -18.93 -28.62 5.88
N VAL A 736 -18.27 -27.49 5.60
CA VAL A 736 -16.88 -27.46 5.14
C VAL A 736 -15.90 -28.00 6.18
N GLN A 737 -15.99 -27.57 7.46
CA GLN A 737 -14.97 -27.87 8.48
C GLN A 737 -15.49 -28.19 9.89
N TRP A 738 -16.80 -28.11 10.14
CA TRP A 738 -17.37 -28.24 11.48
C TRP A 738 -17.83 -29.65 11.84
N LEU A 739 -18.09 -30.51 10.84
CA LEU A 739 -18.63 -31.85 11.03
C LEU A 739 -17.59 -32.75 11.73
N LYS A 740 -18.06 -33.62 12.64
CA LYS A 740 -17.25 -34.57 13.41
C LYS A 740 -18.04 -35.85 13.69
N THR A 741 -17.34 -36.96 13.92
CA THR A 741 -17.92 -38.28 14.24
C THR A 741 -18.95 -38.23 15.38
N LYS A 742 -18.74 -37.38 16.41
CA LYS A 742 -19.71 -37.17 17.51
C LYS A 742 -21.06 -36.61 17.05
N HIS A 743 -21.11 -35.82 15.97
CA HIS A 743 -22.36 -35.28 15.43
C HIS A 743 -23.16 -36.39 14.75
N LEU A 744 -22.50 -37.32 14.05
CA LEU A 744 -23.15 -38.49 13.45
C LEU A 744 -23.81 -39.39 14.50
N LYS A 745 -23.11 -39.66 15.61
CA LYS A 745 -23.70 -40.36 16.78
C LYS A 745 -24.91 -39.59 17.35
N THR A 746 -24.82 -38.26 17.44
CA THR A 746 -25.93 -37.40 17.89
C THR A 746 -27.14 -37.47 16.95
N ILE A 747 -26.94 -37.63 15.63
CA ILE A 747 -28.06 -37.84 14.68
C ILE A 747 -28.79 -39.14 15.02
N GLN A 748 -28.06 -40.26 15.12
CA GLN A 748 -28.65 -41.56 15.44
C GLN A 748 -29.41 -41.51 16.78
N GLU A 749 -28.81 -40.98 17.85
CA GLU A 749 -29.47 -40.82 19.15
C GLU A 749 -30.76 -39.97 19.11
N VAL A 750 -30.84 -38.97 18.24
CA VAL A 750 -32.01 -38.09 18.13
C VAL A 750 -33.10 -38.72 17.28
N LEU A 751 -32.74 -39.37 16.17
CA LEU A 751 -33.69 -40.11 15.33
C LEU A 751 -34.28 -41.31 16.09
N ASP A 752 -33.47 -42.03 16.86
CA ASP A 752 -33.93 -43.08 17.78
C ASP A 752 -35.01 -42.58 18.75
N ARG A 753 -34.73 -41.46 19.44
CA ARG A 753 -35.66 -40.88 20.44
C ARG A 753 -36.92 -40.25 19.83
N LYS A 754 -36.90 -39.93 18.54
CA LYS A 754 -38.06 -39.41 17.78
C LYS A 754 -38.79 -40.51 16.99
N SER A 755 -38.40 -41.78 17.12
CA SER A 755 -38.94 -42.92 16.35
C SER A 755 -38.79 -42.77 14.82
N LEU A 756 -37.69 -42.14 14.38
CA LEU A 756 -37.36 -41.81 12.99
C LEU A 756 -36.14 -42.60 12.48
N ARG A 757 -36.01 -43.87 12.88
CA ARG A 757 -34.88 -44.75 12.55
C ARG A 757 -34.69 -45.06 11.06
N ASN A 758 -35.77 -45.07 10.29
CA ASN A 758 -35.80 -45.46 8.87
C ASN A 758 -35.75 -44.24 7.93
N VAL A 759 -35.41 -43.06 8.46
CA VAL A 759 -35.21 -41.82 7.70
C VAL A 759 -33.90 -41.89 6.92
N LEU A 760 -33.91 -41.47 5.66
CA LEU A 760 -32.69 -41.46 4.83
C LEU A 760 -31.75 -40.35 5.29
N VAL A 761 -30.66 -40.69 5.99
CA VAL A 761 -29.61 -39.74 6.37
C VAL A 761 -28.54 -39.68 5.29
N VAL A 762 -28.25 -38.48 4.80
CA VAL A 762 -27.18 -38.22 3.82
C VAL A 762 -26.16 -37.26 4.42
N VAL A 763 -24.92 -37.72 4.57
CA VAL A 763 -23.80 -36.95 5.09
C VAL A 763 -23.06 -36.27 3.94
N LYS A 764 -23.21 -34.94 3.84
CA LYS A 764 -22.24 -34.12 3.10
C LYS A 764 -20.94 -34.13 3.91
N SER A 765 -19.86 -34.63 3.34
CA SER A 765 -18.56 -34.66 4.02
C SER A 765 -17.97 -33.26 4.22
N LEU A 766 -16.72 -33.21 4.71
CA LEU A 766 -15.97 -31.95 4.79
C LEU A 766 -15.73 -31.39 3.37
N GLY A 767 -15.22 -30.16 3.29
CA GLY A 767 -14.95 -29.50 2.02
C GLY A 767 -13.66 -28.69 2.10
N MET A 768 -13.12 -28.36 0.95
CA MET A 768 -12.01 -27.43 0.88
C MET A 768 -12.49 -26.01 1.22
N GLY A 769 -11.70 -25.30 2.00
CA GLY A 769 -11.98 -23.93 2.38
C GLY A 769 -11.04 -23.43 3.46
N PHE A 770 -11.17 -22.14 3.82
CA PHE A 770 -10.41 -21.50 4.92
C PHE A 770 -8.88 -21.66 4.84
N HIS A 771 -8.33 -22.05 3.67
CA HIS A 771 -6.90 -22.23 3.44
C HIS A 771 -6.15 -20.91 3.13
N LEU A 772 -6.89 -19.79 3.07
CA LEU A 772 -6.33 -18.44 2.92
C LEU A 772 -6.28 -17.73 4.29
N PRO A 773 -5.23 -16.91 4.56
CA PRO A 773 -5.03 -16.22 5.85
C PRO A 773 -5.97 -15.02 6.01
N MET A 774 -7.26 -15.27 6.22
CA MET A 774 -8.29 -14.24 6.26
C MET A 774 -8.37 -13.47 7.60
N ASP A 775 -8.51 -12.15 7.56
CA ASP A 775 -8.75 -11.36 8.76
C ASP A 775 -10.14 -11.64 9.38
N GLY A 776 -10.20 -11.72 10.70
CA GLY A 776 -11.43 -12.04 11.46
C GLY A 776 -11.95 -13.47 11.31
N ILE A 777 -11.30 -14.33 10.50
CA ILE A 777 -11.74 -15.70 10.19
C ILE A 777 -10.58 -16.67 10.47
N ARG A 778 -10.87 -17.81 11.13
CA ARG A 778 -9.85 -18.85 11.31
C ARG A 778 -9.44 -19.39 9.94
N SER A 779 -8.16 -19.24 9.62
CA SER A 779 -7.49 -19.94 8.53
C SER A 779 -6.91 -21.27 8.99
N LEU A 780 -6.69 -22.20 8.07
CA LEU A 780 -5.97 -23.45 8.29
C LEU A 780 -4.58 -23.38 7.65
N THR A 781 -3.57 -23.79 8.40
CA THR A 781 -2.23 -24.11 7.85
C THR A 781 -2.27 -25.36 6.96
N LEU A 782 -1.25 -25.56 6.11
CA LEU A 782 -1.13 -26.76 5.27
C LEU A 782 -1.24 -28.06 6.09
N THR A 783 -0.60 -28.12 7.27
CA THR A 783 -0.65 -29.25 8.19
C THR A 783 -2.07 -29.51 8.72
N GLU A 784 -2.84 -28.45 8.97
CA GLU A 784 -4.26 -28.56 9.37
C GLU A 784 -5.16 -28.99 8.21
N VAL A 785 -4.88 -28.57 6.97
CA VAL A 785 -5.58 -29.05 5.77
C VAL A 785 -5.31 -30.55 5.55
N GLN A 786 -4.07 -31.00 5.75
CA GLN A 786 -3.70 -32.42 5.72
C GLN A 786 -4.28 -33.22 6.92
N ALA A 787 -4.61 -32.56 8.03
CA ALA A 787 -5.35 -33.16 9.14
C ALA A 787 -6.86 -33.22 8.85
N LEU A 788 -7.42 -32.20 8.18
CA LEU A 788 -8.82 -32.15 7.73
C LEU A 788 -9.15 -33.34 6.82
N PHE A 789 -8.24 -33.72 5.92
CA PHE A 789 -8.40 -34.91 5.08
C PHE A 789 -8.49 -36.22 5.89
N ARG A 790 -7.63 -36.40 6.91
CA ARG A 790 -7.70 -37.55 7.81
C ARG A 790 -9.01 -37.56 8.63
N GLN A 791 -9.42 -36.41 9.16
CA GLN A 791 -10.71 -36.25 9.85
C GLN A 791 -11.90 -36.57 8.91
N ASN A 792 -11.78 -36.28 7.61
CA ASN A 792 -12.81 -36.61 6.63
C ASN A 792 -12.98 -38.14 6.46
N LEU A 793 -11.88 -38.89 6.38
CA LEU A 793 -11.91 -40.36 6.32
C LEU A 793 -12.55 -40.98 7.59
N GLU A 794 -12.27 -40.43 8.77
CA GLU A 794 -12.93 -40.85 10.02
C GLU A 794 -14.45 -40.59 9.99
N ILE A 795 -14.87 -39.45 9.45
CA ILE A 795 -16.29 -39.07 9.29
C ILE A 795 -16.99 -40.01 8.31
N ILE A 796 -16.36 -40.29 7.16
CA ILE A 796 -16.86 -41.24 6.15
C ILE A 796 -17.04 -42.63 6.79
N SER A 797 -15.98 -43.20 7.36
CA SER A 797 -16.02 -44.55 7.96
C SER A 797 -17.02 -44.64 9.14
N THR A 798 -17.24 -43.53 9.86
CA THR A 798 -18.26 -43.48 10.92
C THR A 798 -19.68 -43.44 10.34
N ALA A 799 -19.92 -42.68 9.27
CA ALA A 799 -21.22 -42.59 8.62
C ALA A 799 -21.65 -43.95 8.02
N GLU A 800 -20.73 -44.65 7.34
CA GLU A 800 -20.98 -46.00 6.82
C GLU A 800 -21.37 -47.00 7.91
N LYS A 801 -20.66 -46.98 9.06
CA LYS A 801 -20.95 -47.83 10.23
C LYS A 801 -22.30 -47.51 10.90
N LEU A 802 -22.92 -46.38 10.55
CA LEU A 802 -24.25 -45.96 11.02
C LEU A 802 -25.33 -46.17 9.94
N GLY A 803 -24.98 -46.71 8.77
CA GLY A 803 -25.90 -46.90 7.64
C GLY A 803 -26.27 -45.62 6.90
N PHE A 804 -25.51 -44.53 7.08
CA PHE A 804 -25.78 -43.25 6.42
C PHE A 804 -25.11 -43.19 5.05
N GLU A 805 -25.81 -42.66 4.04
CA GLU A 805 -25.21 -42.34 2.75
C GLU A 805 -24.20 -41.19 2.89
N VAL A 806 -23.15 -41.16 2.06
CA VAL A 806 -22.09 -40.14 2.17
C VAL A 806 -21.79 -39.56 0.80
N ILE A 807 -21.61 -38.24 0.74
CA ILE A 807 -21.17 -37.52 -0.47
C ILE A 807 -19.84 -36.86 -0.15
N ASP A 808 -18.76 -37.33 -0.77
CA ASP A 808 -17.42 -36.84 -0.42
C ASP A 808 -17.04 -35.53 -1.12
N THR A 809 -17.55 -34.42 -0.57
CA THR A 809 -17.26 -33.09 -1.12
C THR A 809 -15.82 -32.66 -0.94
N LEU A 810 -15.01 -33.27 -0.07
CA LEU A 810 -13.61 -32.90 0.11
C LEU A 810 -12.76 -33.36 -1.09
N SER A 811 -12.90 -34.61 -1.50
CA SER A 811 -12.19 -35.14 -2.68
C SER A 811 -12.57 -34.40 -3.96
N ILE A 812 -13.84 -34.01 -4.11
CA ILE A 812 -14.33 -33.20 -5.23
C ILE A 812 -13.73 -31.77 -5.19
N THR A 813 -13.64 -31.14 -4.01
CA THR A 813 -13.22 -29.72 -3.91
C THR A 813 -11.71 -29.50 -3.78
N MET A 814 -10.90 -30.47 -3.35
CA MET A 814 -9.45 -30.27 -3.14
C MET A 814 -8.69 -29.93 -4.43
N GLY A 815 -9.00 -30.57 -5.55
CA GLY A 815 -8.39 -30.30 -6.86
C GLY A 815 -8.72 -28.91 -7.41
N ARG A 816 -9.91 -28.39 -7.10
CA ARG A 816 -10.43 -27.12 -7.62
C ARG A 816 -10.51 -26.05 -6.53
N HIS A 817 -9.65 -26.11 -5.52
CA HIS A 817 -9.71 -25.26 -4.32
C HIS A 817 -9.71 -23.74 -4.60
N LYS A 818 -9.08 -23.32 -5.70
CA LYS A 818 -9.02 -21.92 -6.16
C LYS A 818 -10.34 -21.41 -6.74
N GLU A 819 -11.27 -22.30 -7.10
CA GLU A 819 -12.46 -21.98 -7.91
C GLU A 819 -13.68 -21.61 -7.05
N PHE A 820 -13.43 -20.94 -5.93
CA PHE A 820 -14.46 -20.35 -5.10
C PHE A 820 -15.02 -19.05 -5.74
N LEU A 821 -16.31 -18.82 -5.53
CA LEU A 821 -17.07 -17.64 -5.94
C LEU A 821 -17.10 -16.60 -4.79
N GLN A 822 -17.83 -15.49 -4.97
CA GLN A 822 -17.77 -14.36 -4.04
C GLN A 822 -18.20 -14.74 -2.59
N GLY A 823 -17.41 -14.36 -1.60
CA GLY A 823 -17.72 -14.58 -0.18
C GLY A 823 -16.69 -13.99 0.78
N ARG A 824 -16.88 -14.16 2.09
CA ARG A 824 -15.87 -13.79 3.12
C ARG A 824 -14.79 -14.88 3.31
N CYS A 825 -14.94 -16.04 2.68
CA CYS A 825 -14.01 -17.17 2.73
C CYS A 825 -13.76 -17.72 1.32
N ALA A 826 -12.60 -18.34 1.12
CA ALA A 826 -12.35 -19.23 -0.02
C ALA A 826 -13.08 -20.58 0.14
N CYS A 827 -14.37 -20.58 0.47
CA CYS A 827 -15.16 -21.77 0.82
C CYS A 827 -16.56 -21.83 0.17
N HIS A 828 -16.90 -20.87 -0.69
CA HIS A 828 -18.14 -20.86 -1.46
C HIS A 828 -17.91 -21.39 -2.88
N PHE A 829 -18.42 -22.57 -3.21
CA PHE A 829 -18.41 -23.12 -4.57
C PHE A 829 -19.72 -22.91 -5.35
N HIS A 830 -20.62 -22.07 -4.81
CA HIS A 830 -21.85 -21.62 -5.46
C HIS A 830 -22.07 -20.12 -5.23
N GLU A 831 -22.82 -19.52 -6.14
CA GLU A 831 -23.43 -18.21 -6.04
C GLU A 831 -24.91 -18.33 -6.45
N VAL A 832 -25.74 -17.34 -6.12
CA VAL A 832 -27.12 -17.28 -6.58
C VAL A 832 -27.33 -15.97 -7.30
N GLU A 833 -27.46 -16.07 -8.62
CA GLU A 833 -27.62 -14.92 -9.52
C GLU A 833 -29.11 -14.64 -9.75
N LYS A 834 -29.45 -13.36 -9.96
CA LYS A 834 -30.81 -12.93 -10.28
C LYS A 834 -30.93 -12.75 -11.79
N LEU A 835 -31.80 -13.53 -12.43
CA LEU A 835 -32.06 -13.42 -13.85
C LEU A 835 -32.94 -12.18 -14.13
N PRO A 836 -32.67 -11.40 -15.19
CA PRO A 836 -33.62 -10.40 -15.67
C PRO A 836 -34.85 -11.12 -16.26
N ASN A 837 -36.06 -10.71 -15.88
CA ASN A 837 -37.28 -11.22 -16.50
C ASN A 837 -37.23 -10.93 -18.01
N SER A 838 -37.20 -11.97 -18.84
CA SER A 838 -37.27 -11.83 -20.29
C SER A 838 -38.61 -11.21 -20.69
N LYS A 839 -38.55 -10.10 -21.44
CA LYS A 839 -39.69 -9.71 -22.28
C LYS A 839 -39.91 -10.83 -23.30
N PRO A 840 -41.16 -11.15 -23.70
CA PRO A 840 -41.40 -12.00 -24.85
C PRO A 840 -40.63 -11.46 -26.05
N GLN A 841 -39.88 -12.34 -26.71
CA GLN A 841 -39.22 -12.02 -27.97
C GLN A 841 -40.30 -12.10 -29.05
N ASP A 842 -40.59 -10.97 -29.70
CA ASP A 842 -41.72 -10.84 -30.62
C ASP A 842 -41.42 -11.60 -31.92
N ASP A 843 -42.08 -12.75 -32.10
CA ASP A 843 -41.87 -13.68 -33.20
C ASP A 843 -42.80 -13.35 -34.38
N SER A 844 -42.46 -12.28 -35.10
CA SER A 844 -43.20 -11.86 -36.30
C SER A 844 -42.28 -11.69 -37.52
N GLN A 845 -42.34 -12.68 -38.40
CA GLN A 845 -41.70 -12.65 -39.73
C GLN A 845 -42.40 -11.67 -40.68
N PHE A 846 -41.62 -11.07 -41.59
CA PHE A 846 -42.02 -10.62 -42.94
C PHE A 846 -43.42 -9.98 -43.12
N ARG A 847 -43.50 -8.64 -43.25
CA ARG A 847 -43.81 -7.95 -44.55
C ARG A 847 -43.95 -6.41 -44.47
N THR A 848 -43.27 -5.75 -45.41
CA THR A 848 -43.64 -4.52 -46.17
C THR A 848 -44.39 -3.33 -45.52
N LYS A 849 -43.82 -2.12 -45.70
CA LYS A 849 -44.44 -0.87 -46.28
C LYS A 849 -45.85 -0.41 -45.80
N GLU A 850 -46.15 0.86 -45.53
CA GLU A 850 -45.43 2.15 -45.63
C GLU A 850 -46.13 3.22 -44.71
N PRO A 851 -46.10 4.59 -44.87
CA PRO A 851 -45.65 5.40 -43.72
C PRO A 851 -46.54 6.60 -43.29
N ARG A 852 -46.11 7.27 -42.19
CA ARG A 852 -46.54 8.63 -41.72
C ARG A 852 -48.00 8.69 -41.19
N THR A 853 -48.49 9.75 -40.51
CA THR A 853 -48.03 11.15 -40.30
C THR A 853 -48.29 11.68 -38.87
N GLY A 854 -47.33 12.46 -38.34
CA GLY A 854 -47.58 13.57 -37.40
C GLY A 854 -47.91 13.23 -35.93
N LEU A 855 -47.86 14.18 -34.99
CA LEU A 855 -47.39 15.59 -35.02
C LEU A 855 -47.14 16.07 -33.55
N THR A 856 -46.27 17.08 -33.34
CA THR A 856 -46.18 18.04 -32.19
C THR A 856 -46.46 17.55 -30.75
N GLU A 857 -45.53 17.57 -29.77
CA GLU A 857 -44.71 18.66 -29.16
C GLU A 857 -45.25 19.25 -27.84
N SER A 858 -44.33 19.44 -26.87
CA SER A 858 -44.31 20.46 -25.79
C SER A 858 -45.25 20.38 -24.56
N GLY A 859 -44.81 21.01 -23.45
CA GLY A 859 -45.54 21.24 -22.18
C GLY A 859 -45.44 20.11 -21.14
N LEU A 860 -44.65 20.12 -20.03
CA LEU A 860 -44.43 21.15 -18.99
C LEU A 860 -45.79 21.72 -18.50
N THR A 861 -46.30 21.44 -17.29
CA THR A 861 -45.65 21.46 -15.96
C THR A 861 -46.38 20.57 -14.90
N SER A 862 -45.93 20.64 -13.63
CA SER A 862 -46.35 19.78 -12.49
C SER A 862 -47.59 20.22 -11.72
N SER A 863 -48.43 19.26 -11.32
CA SER A 863 -48.92 19.12 -9.93
C SER A 863 -49.62 17.77 -9.67
N SER A 864 -49.30 17.15 -8.54
CA SER A 864 -50.04 16.01 -7.95
C SER A 864 -50.97 16.55 -6.85
N PRO A 865 -52.13 15.92 -6.52
CA PRO A 865 -52.09 14.63 -5.84
C PRO A 865 -53.18 13.59 -6.21
N ALA A 866 -52.75 12.32 -6.21
CA ALA A 866 -53.49 11.07 -5.97
C ALA A 866 -55.05 11.03 -6.06
N ARG A 867 -55.54 10.12 -6.91
CA ARG A 867 -56.19 8.88 -6.39
C ARG A 867 -56.15 7.74 -7.40
N ASP A 868 -56.23 6.52 -6.86
CA ASP A 868 -56.02 5.25 -7.52
C ASP A 868 -57.06 4.92 -8.60
N LEU A 869 -56.62 4.29 -9.70
CA LEU A 869 -57.24 3.09 -10.29
C LEU A 869 -56.40 2.53 -11.45
N ASP A 870 -55.09 2.31 -11.22
CA ASP A 870 -54.22 1.72 -12.24
C ASP A 870 -54.12 0.19 -12.06
N GLN A 871 -54.20 -0.54 -13.17
CA GLN A 871 -54.37 -2.00 -13.14
C GLN A 871 -53.06 -2.70 -12.74
N VAL A 872 -53.16 -3.69 -11.84
CA VAL A 872 -52.02 -4.52 -11.43
C VAL A 872 -51.57 -5.38 -12.62
N LYS A 873 -50.65 -4.85 -13.43
CA LYS A 873 -49.83 -5.64 -14.35
C LYS A 873 -48.95 -6.56 -13.53
N GLN A 874 -49.43 -7.78 -13.36
CA GLN A 874 -48.87 -8.83 -12.53
C GLN A 874 -47.47 -9.21 -13.05
N SER A 875 -46.45 -8.58 -12.47
CA SER A 875 -45.06 -8.89 -12.78
C SER A 875 -44.74 -10.29 -12.28
N SER A 876 -44.21 -11.13 -13.16
CA SER A 876 -43.72 -12.46 -12.78
C SER A 876 -42.64 -12.32 -11.70
N PRO A 877 -42.64 -13.18 -10.66
CA PRO A 877 -41.63 -13.11 -9.61
C PRO A 877 -40.23 -13.26 -10.22
N PRO A 878 -39.22 -12.58 -9.67
CA PRO A 878 -37.87 -12.65 -10.21
C PRO A 878 -37.32 -14.08 -10.06
N THR A 879 -36.81 -14.64 -11.16
CA THR A 879 -36.18 -15.96 -11.15
C THR A 879 -34.70 -15.85 -10.79
N TYR A 880 -34.22 -16.81 -10.00
CA TYR A 880 -32.82 -16.93 -9.58
C TYR A 880 -32.22 -18.24 -10.10
N HIS A 881 -30.90 -18.25 -10.28
CA HIS A 881 -30.10 -19.38 -10.78
C HIS A 881 -28.94 -19.71 -9.81
N VAL A 882 -28.71 -20.99 -9.53
CA VAL A 882 -27.59 -21.45 -8.67
C VAL A 882 -26.36 -21.77 -9.52
N ARG A 883 -25.52 -20.76 -9.72
CA ARG A 883 -24.26 -20.87 -10.47
C ARG A 883 -23.17 -21.55 -9.63
N GLY A 884 -22.38 -22.44 -10.24
CA GLY A 884 -21.15 -22.98 -9.63
C GLY A 884 -20.85 -24.44 -10.02
N PRO A 885 -19.96 -24.71 -11.00
CA PRO A 885 -19.73 -26.06 -11.53
C PRO A 885 -19.30 -27.10 -10.47
N VAL A 886 -18.49 -26.68 -9.49
CA VAL A 886 -18.05 -27.58 -8.41
C VAL A 886 -19.21 -27.91 -7.45
N ASN A 887 -20.14 -26.98 -7.21
CA ASN A 887 -21.37 -27.23 -6.45
C ASN A 887 -22.36 -28.08 -7.23
N GLN A 888 -22.49 -27.86 -8.55
CA GLN A 888 -23.33 -28.66 -9.44
C GLN A 888 -22.93 -30.14 -9.38
N VAL A 889 -21.63 -30.47 -9.48
CA VAL A 889 -21.15 -31.86 -9.41
C VAL A 889 -21.59 -32.56 -8.13
N TYR A 890 -21.28 -32.04 -6.93
CA TYR A 890 -21.68 -32.73 -5.70
C TYR A 890 -23.20 -32.68 -5.42
N SER A 891 -23.93 -31.77 -6.07
CA SER A 891 -25.39 -31.70 -5.97
C SER A 891 -26.09 -32.67 -6.91
N GLU A 892 -25.61 -32.90 -8.14
CA GLU A 892 -26.09 -34.00 -9.00
C GLU A 892 -25.74 -35.37 -8.40
N VAL A 893 -24.59 -35.50 -7.74
CA VAL A 893 -24.29 -36.70 -6.92
C VAL A 893 -25.36 -36.87 -5.83
N LEU A 894 -25.77 -35.82 -5.11
CA LEU A 894 -26.89 -35.90 -4.15
C LEU A 894 -28.17 -36.37 -4.84
N LEU A 895 -28.57 -35.76 -5.96
CA LEU A 895 -29.79 -36.16 -6.67
C LEU A 895 -29.76 -37.65 -7.07
N SER A 896 -28.62 -38.13 -7.59
CA SER A 896 -28.43 -39.55 -7.97
C SER A 896 -28.52 -40.53 -6.80
N ARG A 897 -28.35 -40.07 -5.55
CA ARG A 897 -28.43 -40.90 -4.33
C ARG A 897 -29.75 -40.73 -3.58
N LEU A 898 -30.46 -39.60 -3.74
CA LEU A 898 -31.85 -39.45 -3.28
C LEU A 898 -32.83 -40.19 -4.20
N CYS A 899 -32.51 -40.22 -5.50
CA CYS A 899 -33.27 -40.84 -6.57
C CYS A 899 -32.39 -41.86 -7.33
N PRO A 900 -31.98 -42.98 -6.69
CA PRO A 900 -31.43 -44.11 -7.42
C PRO A 900 -32.47 -44.58 -8.44
N ARG A 901 -32.02 -45.14 -9.57
CA ARG A 901 -32.92 -45.54 -10.65
C ARG A 901 -34.00 -46.51 -10.16
N PHE A 902 -35.22 -46.23 -10.57
CA PHE A 902 -36.09 -47.30 -11.06
C PHE A 902 -35.46 -47.77 -12.38
N GLU A 903 -35.06 -49.04 -12.42
CA GLU A 903 -34.80 -49.75 -13.68
C GLU A 903 -36.06 -50.60 -13.91
N ASP A 904 -36.67 -50.44 -15.09
CA ASP A 904 -37.67 -51.36 -15.65
C ASP A 904 -36.94 -52.57 -16.27
#